data_AF-A0A8X6TBN1-F1
#
_entry.id   AF-A0A8X6TBN1-F1
#
_cell.length_a   1.000
_cell.length_b   1.000
_cell.length_c   1.000
_cell.angle_alpha   90.00
_cell.angle_beta   90.00
_cell.angle_gamma   90.00
#
_symmetry.space_group_name_H-M   'P 1'
#
loop_
_entity.id
_entity.type
_entity.pdbx_description
1 polymer ?
#
loop_
_entity_poly.entity_id
_entity_poly.type
_entity_poly.pdbx_seq_one_letter_code
_entity_poly.pdbx_strand_id
1 'polypeptide(L)'
;MTDNELDFLKFFDYVRPFIFEELQSKLEEKRAIKWYAVVQATLTRTTQENDVECITPHFRSNCVVELMENTIAEHLESAFKKIQNSFEEFTQRGSGWTLEKILKLELNIAKYQPLSPSNYIPLPKALVDKKAILNIKNEDQKCFVWCLLAHKLKIDYKNNANSIHHYIPHESEIKLGNVKCPVPVTSISTLEKLNNVRINVYGFEDEIFPLYVSSREDQDCINLLYISNEERQHYCLIRNFSRFIGDLSKHKSKAHICYRCLHRFCREDLLQEHLNYCKNVSPQKIKMPSPDRNILQFQKIEFQHKVPFIIYADFESILIPYHFVQPTNQSAYTEKIARHKPCGYAYVVIGANGKILKPITVYRGPDAATHFINNLIKEKDNISSMLTTIMPMNLSPEEEEQFNSETQCYLCKRPLKNDKVRDHCHLSGRYRGAAHNYCNLQYKMRKMIPVVFHNLKNYDAHHIIKCFGNFKDHEFNILANNMEKYITFSMKKIIKENNITLSLHFIDSFQFLPTSLQKLVHNLKDSDFNILKQNVSHDKIHLLLRKGIYPYEYVDTFQKFSEIALPPASAFYSTLSGEHVSAEDYEHAKNVWTAFKIKSLGEYHDLYVASDVLLLADVFENFRKICLKNYELDPAHLITSPSLAWQACLKMSQQPLELFTCIDMHLFIEKGIRGGISTICKRYARANNKYLENYDPLSPSKYIIYLDANNLYGWAMSQALPYGDFKWISPDTFNKEQILSMHENSEVGYIFEVDLEYPTELHNLHSDYPLAPEKLLIKKI
;
A
#
# COMPACT_ATOMS: atom_id res chain seq x y z
N MET A 1 30.07 -34.11 14.25
CA MET A 1 30.65 -32.78 14.00
C MET A 1 29.81 -31.78 14.75
N THR A 2 30.37 -31.33 15.86
CA THR A 2 29.90 -30.26 16.73
C THR A 2 30.17 -28.90 16.05
N ASP A 3 29.31 -27.92 16.30
CA ASP A 3 29.16 -26.62 15.60
C ASP A 3 28.49 -26.69 14.20
N ASN A 4 27.19 -27.01 14.21
CA ASN A 4 26.30 -26.89 13.05
C ASN A 4 25.75 -25.45 12.94
N GLU A 5 26.58 -24.51 12.49
CA GLU A 5 26.04 -23.38 11.73
C GLU A 5 25.51 -23.94 10.40
N LEU A 6 24.18 -24.02 10.30
CA LEU A 6 23.50 -24.24 9.03
C LEU A 6 23.84 -23.06 8.12
N ASP A 7 24.56 -23.35 7.05
CA ASP A 7 24.99 -22.38 6.06
C ASP A 7 24.35 -22.73 4.70
N PHE A 8 23.82 -21.72 4.02
CA PHE A 8 23.33 -21.86 2.65
C PHE A 8 24.41 -22.46 1.72
N LEU A 9 25.69 -22.15 1.95
CA LEU A 9 26.80 -22.70 1.15
C LEU A 9 26.89 -24.23 1.29
N LYS A 10 26.90 -24.74 2.54
CA LYS A 10 26.94 -26.18 2.80
C LYS A 10 25.69 -26.90 2.26
N PHE A 11 24.52 -26.27 2.40
CA PHE A 11 23.27 -26.81 1.86
C PHE A 11 23.29 -26.87 0.33
N PHE A 12 23.75 -25.81 -0.33
CA PHE A 12 23.89 -25.75 -1.78
C PHE A 12 24.86 -26.79 -2.30
N ASP A 13 26.02 -26.97 -1.65
CA ASP A 13 26.97 -28.01 -2.04
C ASP A 13 26.37 -29.42 -1.92
N TYR A 14 25.53 -29.66 -0.92
CA TYR A 14 24.81 -30.92 -0.76
C TYR A 14 23.73 -31.15 -1.84
N VAL A 15 22.89 -30.14 -2.16
CA VAL A 15 21.78 -30.31 -3.12
C VAL A 15 22.19 -30.17 -4.58
N ARG A 16 23.35 -29.57 -4.85
CA ARG A 16 23.89 -29.29 -6.19
C ARG A 16 23.86 -30.48 -7.14
N PRO A 17 24.39 -31.68 -6.82
CA PRO A 17 24.39 -32.81 -7.75
C PRO A 17 22.96 -33.25 -8.12
N PHE A 18 22.03 -33.27 -7.17
CA PHE A 18 20.65 -33.68 -7.42
C PHE A 18 19.89 -32.73 -8.34
N ILE A 19 20.09 -31.42 -8.15
CA ILE A 19 19.46 -30.40 -9.01
C ILE A 19 20.07 -30.45 -10.42
N PHE A 20 21.39 -30.66 -10.51
CA PHE A 20 22.08 -30.80 -11.79
C PHE A 20 21.53 -31.98 -12.60
N GLU A 21 21.43 -33.17 -12.00
CA GLU A 21 20.90 -34.37 -12.65
C GLU A 21 19.44 -34.19 -13.11
N GLU A 22 18.58 -33.59 -12.28
CA GLU A 22 17.18 -33.35 -12.63
C GLU A 22 17.04 -32.34 -13.77
N LEU A 23 17.83 -31.25 -13.77
CA LEU A 23 17.85 -30.28 -14.87
C LEU A 23 18.38 -30.89 -16.16
N GLN A 24 19.42 -31.72 -16.09
CA GLN A 24 19.94 -32.45 -17.24
C GLN A 24 18.89 -33.38 -17.84
N SER A 25 18.27 -34.23 -17.02
CA SER A 25 17.21 -35.15 -17.45
C SER A 25 16.04 -34.41 -18.10
N LYS A 26 15.59 -33.29 -17.49
CA LYS A 26 14.48 -32.50 -18.03
C LYS A 26 14.86 -31.70 -19.27
N LEU A 27 16.12 -31.32 -19.43
CA LEU A 27 16.61 -30.66 -20.63
C LEU A 27 16.68 -31.63 -21.81
N GLU A 28 17.14 -32.87 -21.60
CA GLU A 28 17.12 -33.94 -22.60
C GLU A 28 15.70 -34.26 -23.06
N GLU A 29 14.75 -34.36 -22.13
CA GLU A 29 13.34 -34.65 -22.41
C GLU A 29 12.66 -33.52 -23.20
N LYS A 30 12.89 -32.25 -22.81
CA LYS A 30 12.09 -31.10 -23.27
C LYS A 30 12.81 -30.19 -24.28
N ARG A 31 14.08 -30.46 -24.60
CA ARG A 31 15.01 -29.69 -25.47
C ARG A 31 15.34 -28.27 -25.00
N ALA A 32 14.43 -27.60 -24.31
CA ALA A 32 14.62 -26.29 -23.69
C ALA A 32 13.73 -26.18 -22.46
N ILE A 33 14.29 -25.72 -21.34
CA ILE A 33 13.59 -25.61 -20.07
C ILE A 33 13.79 -24.24 -19.44
N LYS A 34 12.78 -23.78 -18.71
CA LYS A 34 12.85 -22.58 -17.89
C LYS A 34 12.62 -23.01 -16.46
N TRP A 35 13.55 -22.69 -15.58
CA TRP A 35 13.52 -23.15 -14.20
C TRP A 35 13.84 -22.04 -13.21
N TYR A 36 13.45 -22.24 -11.96
CA TYR A 36 13.91 -21.45 -10.82
C TYR A 36 13.83 -22.29 -9.55
N ALA A 37 14.72 -22.00 -8.61
CA ALA A 37 14.73 -22.60 -7.28
C ALA A 37 14.14 -21.63 -6.26
N VAL A 38 13.41 -22.16 -5.29
CA VAL A 38 12.93 -21.42 -4.12
C VAL A 38 13.43 -22.14 -2.88
N VAL A 39 14.23 -21.46 -2.06
CA VAL A 39 14.58 -21.96 -0.73
C VAL A 39 13.63 -21.35 0.28
N GLN A 40 12.94 -22.19 1.02
CA GLN A 40 12.22 -21.77 2.20
C GLN A 40 13.11 -22.00 3.41
N ALA A 41 13.42 -20.93 4.14
CA ALA A 41 14.27 -20.99 5.33
C ALA A 41 13.56 -20.33 6.50
N THR A 42 13.92 -20.76 7.71
CA THR A 42 13.46 -20.18 8.97
C THR A 42 14.57 -19.27 9.48
N LEU A 43 14.29 -17.99 9.64
CA LEU A 43 15.20 -17.03 10.27
C LEU A 43 14.67 -16.60 11.61
N THR A 44 15.58 -16.35 12.53
CA THR A 44 15.33 -15.91 13.90
C THR A 44 16.05 -14.60 14.18
N ARG A 45 15.49 -13.67 14.96
CA ARG A 45 16.16 -12.42 15.35
C ARG A 45 15.87 -12.08 16.80
N THR A 46 16.88 -11.79 17.61
CA THR A 46 16.71 -11.28 18.98
C THR A 46 16.49 -9.76 19.01
N THR A 47 15.42 -9.31 19.65
CA THR A 47 15.08 -7.89 19.86
C THR A 47 15.79 -7.33 21.10
N GLN A 48 15.72 -6.01 21.32
CA GLN A 48 16.32 -5.35 22.49
C GLN A 48 15.73 -5.78 23.84
N GLU A 49 14.55 -6.44 23.82
CA GLU A 49 13.86 -6.98 24.99
C GLU A 49 14.15 -8.48 25.22
N ASN A 50 15.12 -9.06 24.49
CA ASN A 50 15.50 -10.49 24.49
C ASN A 50 14.46 -11.48 23.89
N ASP A 51 13.41 -10.99 23.22
CA ASP A 51 12.50 -11.83 22.44
C ASP A 51 13.13 -12.20 21.09
N VAL A 52 12.90 -13.41 20.57
CA VAL A 52 13.38 -13.77 19.23
C VAL A 52 12.22 -13.90 18.28
N GLU A 53 12.14 -13.02 17.28
CA GLU A 53 11.18 -13.14 16.20
C GLU A 53 11.56 -14.28 15.24
N CYS A 54 10.59 -15.04 14.72
CA CYS A 54 10.82 -16.12 13.76
C CYS A 54 9.96 -15.93 12.52
N ILE A 55 10.58 -16.02 11.35
CA ILE A 55 9.92 -15.87 10.06
C ILE A 55 10.32 -17.00 9.12
N THR A 56 9.46 -17.30 8.16
CA THR A 56 9.78 -18.27 7.10
C THR A 56 9.69 -17.65 5.72
N PRO A 57 10.64 -16.76 5.37
CA PRO A 57 10.69 -16.17 4.04
C PRO A 57 11.06 -17.22 2.99
N HIS A 58 10.70 -16.87 1.75
CA HIS A 58 11.03 -17.64 0.57
C HIS A 58 12.06 -16.86 -0.24
N PHE A 59 13.22 -17.46 -0.45
CA PHE A 59 14.30 -16.88 -1.24
C PHE A 59 14.33 -17.52 -2.60
N ARG A 60 14.00 -16.74 -3.62
CA ARG A 60 13.86 -17.20 -5.00
C ARG A 60 15.12 -16.91 -5.80
N SER A 61 15.57 -17.86 -6.60
CA SER A 61 16.60 -17.64 -7.61
C SER A 61 16.08 -16.76 -8.75
N ASN A 62 16.98 -16.28 -9.60
CA ASN A 62 16.55 -15.80 -10.91
C ASN A 62 15.85 -16.93 -11.67
N CYS A 63 14.92 -16.56 -12.53
CA CYS A 63 14.36 -17.52 -13.46
C CYS A 63 15.34 -17.72 -14.62
N VAL A 64 15.84 -18.93 -14.76
CA VAL A 64 16.88 -19.30 -15.72
C VAL A 64 16.28 -20.08 -16.88
N VAL A 65 16.81 -19.86 -18.07
CA VAL A 65 16.50 -20.64 -19.26
C VAL A 65 17.71 -21.52 -19.57
N GLU A 66 17.53 -22.83 -19.59
CA GLU A 66 18.54 -23.78 -20.07
C GLU A 66 18.23 -24.22 -21.49
N LEU A 67 19.25 -24.11 -22.33
CA LEU A 67 19.24 -24.54 -23.73
C LEU A 67 20.34 -25.57 -24.01
N MET A 68 21.38 -25.63 -23.17
CA MET A 68 22.57 -26.48 -23.34
C MET A 68 22.98 -27.03 -21.97
N GLU A 69 23.46 -28.27 -21.94
CA GLU A 69 23.84 -28.95 -20.69
C GLU A 69 25.04 -28.28 -20.00
N ASN A 70 26.00 -27.80 -20.79
CA ASN A 70 27.21 -27.17 -20.28
C ASN A 70 26.97 -25.82 -19.57
N THR A 71 25.77 -25.23 -19.68
CA THR A 71 25.43 -23.98 -18.96
C THR A 71 24.79 -24.23 -17.60
N ILE A 72 24.33 -25.46 -17.33
CA ILE A 72 23.58 -25.79 -16.10
C ILE A 72 24.43 -25.49 -14.85
N ALA A 73 25.72 -25.85 -14.86
CA ALA A 73 26.61 -25.63 -13.72
C ALA A 73 26.79 -24.13 -13.37
N GLU A 74 27.06 -23.30 -14.38
CA GLU A 74 27.24 -21.85 -14.20
C GLU A 74 25.95 -21.16 -13.76
N HIS A 75 24.83 -21.60 -14.32
CA HIS A 75 23.51 -21.10 -13.98
C HIS A 75 23.03 -21.53 -12.59
N LEU A 76 23.37 -22.76 -12.15
CA LEU A 76 23.16 -23.21 -10.79
C LEU A 76 23.89 -22.30 -9.81
N GLU A 77 25.16 -21.99 -10.08
CA GLU A 77 25.95 -21.10 -9.25
C GLU A 77 25.37 -19.68 -9.18
N SER A 78 24.94 -19.13 -10.32
CA SER A 78 24.25 -17.84 -10.36
C SER A 78 22.92 -17.86 -9.58
N ALA A 79 22.16 -18.96 -9.68
CA ALA A 79 20.92 -19.15 -8.97
C ALA A 79 21.13 -19.22 -7.45
N PHE A 80 22.10 -20.00 -6.98
CA PHE A 80 22.48 -20.12 -5.57
C PHE A 80 23.02 -18.80 -5.03
N LYS A 81 23.90 -18.14 -5.77
CA LYS A 81 24.41 -16.81 -5.42
C LYS A 81 23.29 -15.78 -5.30
N LYS A 82 22.27 -15.82 -6.17
CA LYS A 82 21.13 -14.90 -6.06
C LYS A 82 20.30 -15.17 -4.81
N ILE A 83 20.07 -16.44 -4.47
CA ILE A 83 19.37 -16.83 -3.24
C ILE A 83 20.17 -16.35 -2.03
N GLN A 84 21.48 -16.58 -2.02
CA GLN A 84 22.40 -16.13 -0.98
C GLN A 84 22.39 -14.60 -0.84
N ASN A 85 22.56 -13.85 -1.93
CA ASN A 85 22.49 -12.38 -1.88
C ASN A 85 21.12 -11.88 -1.38
N SER A 86 20.03 -12.56 -1.72
CA SER A 86 18.69 -12.18 -1.26
C SER A 86 18.52 -12.46 0.24
N PHE A 87 19.15 -13.51 0.75
CA PHE A 87 19.26 -13.78 2.18
C PHE A 87 20.15 -12.75 2.89
N GLU A 88 21.30 -12.39 2.31
CA GLU A 88 22.19 -11.35 2.84
C GLU A 88 21.52 -9.96 2.86
N GLU A 89 20.82 -9.56 1.79
CA GLU A 89 20.04 -8.32 1.78
C GLU A 89 18.92 -8.34 2.82
N PHE A 90 18.28 -9.49 3.01
CA PHE A 90 17.22 -9.66 3.99
C PHE A 90 17.76 -9.49 5.42
N THR A 91 18.90 -10.12 5.73
CA THR A 91 19.58 -10.00 7.02
C THR A 91 20.22 -8.62 7.25
N GLN A 92 20.57 -7.88 6.20
CA GLN A 92 21.08 -6.50 6.30
C GLN A 92 19.98 -5.45 6.50
N ARG A 93 18.80 -5.62 5.88
CA ARG A 93 17.68 -4.67 6.00
C ARG A 93 16.89 -4.85 7.29
N GLY A 94 16.79 -6.07 7.79
CA GLY A 94 16.24 -6.35 9.11
C GLY A 94 17.38 -6.45 10.11
N SER A 95 17.50 -5.50 11.04
CA SER A 95 18.55 -5.51 12.06
C SER A 95 18.48 -6.79 12.90
N GLY A 96 19.35 -7.79 12.67
CA GLY A 96 19.61 -8.90 13.61
C GLY A 96 19.09 -10.31 13.26
N TRP A 97 18.73 -10.61 12.00
CA TRP A 97 18.26 -11.96 11.61
C TRP A 97 19.39 -12.98 11.40
N THR A 98 19.27 -14.16 12.01
CA THR A 98 20.14 -15.34 11.91
C THR A 98 19.40 -16.53 11.30
N LEU A 99 20.09 -17.38 10.54
CA LEU A 99 19.49 -18.58 9.95
C LEU A 99 19.34 -19.69 10.99
N GLU A 100 18.11 -20.18 11.19
CA GLU A 100 17.83 -21.29 12.12
C GLU A 100 17.84 -22.64 11.39
N LYS A 101 17.08 -22.76 10.29
CA LYS A 101 17.01 -23.98 9.48
C LYS A 101 16.51 -23.75 8.06
N ILE A 102 16.95 -24.60 7.12
CA ILE A 102 16.41 -24.65 5.76
C ILE A 102 15.31 -25.72 5.73
N LEU A 103 14.08 -25.33 5.38
CA LEU A 103 12.90 -26.20 5.40
C LEU A 103 12.82 -27.07 4.16
N LYS A 104 12.94 -26.46 2.98
CA LYS A 104 12.89 -27.14 1.68
C LYS A 104 13.48 -26.28 0.58
N LEU A 105 13.89 -26.95 -0.50
CA LEU A 105 14.17 -26.35 -1.79
C LEU A 105 13.13 -26.87 -2.79
N GLU A 106 12.43 -25.95 -3.44
CA GLU A 106 11.51 -26.26 -4.52
C GLU A 106 12.16 -25.92 -5.86
N LEU A 107 12.33 -26.94 -6.71
CA LEU A 107 12.80 -26.78 -8.08
C LEU A 107 11.59 -26.75 -9.02
N ASN A 108 11.33 -25.59 -9.61
CA ASN A 108 10.19 -25.41 -10.52
C ASN A 108 10.71 -25.41 -11.95
N ILE A 109 10.30 -26.40 -12.76
CA ILE A 109 10.75 -26.57 -14.15
C ILE A 109 9.56 -26.54 -15.11
N ALA A 110 9.57 -25.61 -16.05
CA ALA A 110 8.61 -25.52 -17.13
C ALA A 110 9.29 -25.81 -18.48
N LYS A 111 8.53 -26.40 -19.42
CA LYS A 111 8.97 -26.47 -20.82
C LYS A 111 9.10 -25.04 -21.33
N TYR A 112 10.28 -24.68 -21.81
CA TYR A 112 10.50 -23.38 -22.42
C TYR A 112 10.38 -23.51 -23.92
N GLN A 113 9.27 -23.04 -24.47
CA GLN A 113 9.24 -22.61 -25.85
C GLN A 113 9.66 -21.14 -25.84
N PRO A 114 10.86 -20.79 -26.32
CA PRO A 114 11.16 -19.40 -26.56
C PRO A 114 10.09 -18.84 -27.49
N LEU A 115 9.37 -17.81 -27.04
CA LEU A 115 8.82 -16.82 -27.96
C LEU A 115 10.05 -16.14 -28.53
N SER A 116 10.47 -16.56 -29.73
CA SER A 116 11.72 -16.13 -30.36
C SER A 116 11.74 -14.62 -30.61
N PRO A 117 12.67 -13.84 -30.03
CA PRO A 117 12.82 -12.43 -30.34
C PRO A 117 14.21 -12.10 -30.92
N SER A 118 14.31 -11.49 -32.11
CA SER A 118 15.55 -10.83 -32.57
C SER A 118 15.45 -10.13 -33.93
N ASN A 119 14.57 -9.14 -34.08
CA ASN A 119 14.53 -8.32 -35.29
C ASN A 119 14.14 -6.88 -34.94
N TYR A 120 14.61 -5.94 -35.74
CA TYR A 120 14.21 -4.53 -35.72
C TYR A 120 12.72 -4.34 -35.38
N ILE A 121 12.46 -3.51 -34.36
CA ILE A 121 11.11 -3.05 -34.01
C ILE A 121 10.98 -1.60 -34.49
N PRO A 122 9.97 -1.26 -35.32
CA PRO A 122 9.72 0.13 -35.69
C PRO A 122 9.35 0.95 -34.46
N LEU A 123 9.91 2.15 -34.35
CA LEU A 123 9.60 3.06 -33.24
C LEU A 123 8.13 3.54 -33.35
N PRO A 124 7.41 3.67 -32.22
CA PRO A 124 6.15 4.39 -32.16
C PRO A 124 6.27 5.81 -32.74
N LYS A 125 5.21 6.29 -33.40
CA LYS A 125 5.19 7.62 -34.04
C LYS A 125 5.65 8.74 -33.12
N ALA A 126 5.19 8.73 -31.86
CA ALA A 126 5.57 9.71 -30.84
C ALA A 126 7.08 9.81 -30.58
N LEU A 127 7.82 8.71 -30.78
CA LEU A 127 9.28 8.67 -30.60
C LEU A 127 10.03 8.99 -31.91
N VAL A 128 9.46 8.63 -33.06
CA VAL A 128 10.01 8.99 -34.39
C VAL A 128 10.04 10.51 -34.56
N ASP A 129 8.95 11.19 -34.20
CA ASP A 129 8.78 12.64 -34.37
C ASP A 129 9.80 13.45 -33.56
N LYS A 130 10.31 12.90 -32.45
CA LYS A 130 11.34 13.53 -31.61
C LYS A 130 12.72 13.62 -32.28
N LYS A 131 13.00 12.81 -33.31
CA LYS A 131 14.30 12.75 -34.01
C LYS A 131 15.51 12.69 -33.05
N ALA A 132 15.33 11.94 -31.96
CA ALA A 132 16.29 11.84 -30.85
C ALA A 132 17.00 10.47 -30.79
N ILE A 133 16.41 9.48 -31.45
CA ILE A 133 16.77 8.07 -31.33
C ILE A 133 17.36 7.61 -32.67
N LEU A 134 18.45 6.84 -32.58
CA LEU A 134 18.97 6.03 -33.68
C LEU A 134 18.45 4.61 -33.50
N ASN A 135 17.55 4.19 -34.39
CA ASN A 135 17.04 2.83 -34.42
C ASN A 135 17.78 2.04 -35.51
N ILE A 136 18.78 1.27 -35.09
CA ILE A 136 19.61 0.46 -35.99
C ILE A 136 18.79 -0.74 -36.47
N LYS A 137 18.74 -0.92 -37.79
CA LYS A 137 18.04 -2.03 -38.44
C LYS A 137 18.92 -3.27 -38.42
N ASN A 138 18.60 -4.21 -37.54
CA ASN A 138 19.30 -5.47 -37.42
C ASN A 138 18.33 -6.65 -37.59
N GLU A 139 18.84 -7.75 -38.16
CA GLU A 139 18.15 -9.04 -38.31
C GLU A 139 18.67 -10.09 -37.32
N ASP A 140 19.60 -9.69 -36.44
CA ASP A 140 20.24 -10.51 -35.44
C ASP A 140 19.78 -10.16 -34.01
N GLN A 141 20.35 -10.83 -33.01
CA GLN A 141 20.01 -10.58 -31.59
C GLN A 141 20.92 -9.53 -30.93
N LYS A 142 21.73 -8.79 -31.71
CA LYS A 142 22.85 -7.97 -31.22
C LYS A 142 22.55 -6.47 -31.14
N CYS A 143 21.28 -6.06 -31.12
CA CYS A 143 20.85 -4.66 -31.07
C CYS A 143 21.56 -3.82 -29.97
N PHE A 144 21.83 -4.40 -28.80
CA PHE A 144 22.61 -3.76 -27.73
C PHE A 144 24.06 -3.45 -28.14
N VAL A 145 24.75 -4.42 -28.75
CA VAL A 145 26.13 -4.28 -29.25
C VAL A 145 26.19 -3.17 -30.30
N TRP A 146 25.23 -3.17 -31.23
CA TRP A 146 25.12 -2.14 -32.27
C TRP A 146 24.91 -0.75 -31.68
N CYS A 147 24.12 -0.61 -30.63
CA CYS A 147 23.93 0.68 -29.95
C CYS A 147 25.22 1.18 -29.29
N LEU A 148 26.00 0.30 -28.64
CA LEU A 148 27.28 0.67 -28.03
C LEU A 148 28.31 1.10 -29.08
N LEU A 149 28.41 0.36 -30.19
CA LEU A 149 29.30 0.71 -31.30
C LEU A 149 28.89 2.01 -31.96
N ALA A 150 27.59 2.23 -32.17
CA ALA A 150 27.09 3.47 -32.72
C ALA A 150 27.39 4.69 -31.84
N HIS A 151 27.43 4.52 -30.52
CA HIS A 151 27.87 5.56 -29.59
C HIS A 151 29.38 5.79 -29.66
N LYS A 152 30.19 4.73 -29.68
CA LYS A 152 31.66 4.82 -29.77
C LYS A 152 32.15 5.45 -31.08
N LEU A 153 31.61 5.01 -32.21
CA LEU A 153 32.04 5.44 -33.55
C LEU A 153 31.46 6.80 -33.97
N LYS A 154 30.42 7.30 -33.28
CA LYS A 154 29.78 8.62 -33.52
C LYS A 154 29.43 8.90 -34.99
N ILE A 155 28.93 7.90 -35.73
CA ILE A 155 28.62 8.02 -37.16
C ILE A 155 27.49 9.03 -37.42
N ASP A 156 27.70 9.98 -38.34
CA ASP A 156 26.70 11.00 -38.72
C ASP A 156 25.43 10.37 -39.33
N TYR A 157 24.26 10.95 -39.03
CA TYR A 157 22.96 10.57 -39.58
C TYR A 157 22.92 10.59 -41.12
N LYS A 158 23.74 11.44 -41.76
CA LYS A 158 23.82 11.54 -43.23
C LYS A 158 24.42 10.30 -43.91
N ASN A 159 25.12 9.46 -43.15
CA ASN A 159 25.85 8.30 -43.67
C ASN A 159 25.13 6.97 -43.41
N ASN A 160 23.79 6.93 -43.53
CA ASN A 160 23.00 5.71 -43.30
C ASN A 160 23.29 5.00 -41.95
N ALA A 161 23.45 5.79 -40.87
CA ALA A 161 23.82 5.29 -39.53
C ALA A 161 22.87 4.21 -38.94
N ASN A 162 21.70 3.99 -39.54
CA ASN A 162 20.77 2.91 -39.16
C ASN A 162 21.19 1.53 -39.71
N SER A 163 22.20 1.46 -40.60
CA SER A 163 22.66 0.22 -41.23
C SER A 163 23.73 -0.47 -40.40
N ILE A 164 23.63 -1.80 -40.23
CA ILE A 164 24.61 -2.60 -39.50
C ILE A 164 25.98 -2.68 -40.19
N HIS A 165 26.07 -2.47 -41.50
CA HIS A 165 27.31 -2.64 -42.28
C HIS A 165 28.47 -1.78 -41.77
N HIS A 166 28.19 -0.63 -41.17
CA HIS A 166 29.22 0.25 -40.59
C HIS A 166 29.78 -0.27 -39.27
N TYR A 167 29.04 -1.12 -38.56
CA TYR A 167 29.36 -1.57 -37.21
C TYR A 167 29.97 -2.98 -37.19
N ILE A 168 29.66 -3.82 -38.17
CA ILE A 168 30.16 -5.21 -38.28
C ILE A 168 31.69 -5.31 -38.14
N PRO A 169 32.53 -4.45 -38.77
CA PRO A 169 33.98 -4.56 -38.63
C PRO A 169 34.50 -4.35 -37.20
N HIS A 170 33.72 -3.65 -36.37
CA HIS A 170 34.07 -3.26 -35.00
C HIS A 170 33.40 -4.15 -33.94
N GLU A 171 32.71 -5.22 -34.34
CA GLU A 171 31.93 -6.06 -33.42
C GLU A 171 32.77 -6.59 -32.24
N SER A 172 34.02 -6.97 -32.50
CA SER A 172 34.95 -7.51 -31.50
C SER A 172 35.40 -6.49 -30.44
N GLU A 173 35.13 -5.19 -30.63
CA GLU A 173 35.48 -4.14 -29.67
C GLU A 173 34.54 -4.07 -28.46
N ILE A 174 33.38 -4.72 -28.53
CA ILE A 174 32.42 -4.81 -27.42
C ILE A 174 32.61 -6.14 -26.68
N LYS A 175 32.95 -6.04 -25.40
CA LYS A 175 33.18 -7.20 -24.53
C LYS A 175 31.87 -7.60 -23.87
N LEU A 176 31.32 -8.76 -24.24
CA LEU A 176 30.11 -9.31 -23.62
C LEU A 176 30.39 -10.25 -22.44
N GLY A 177 31.60 -10.78 -22.32
CA GLY A 177 31.94 -11.77 -21.28
C GLY A 177 31.02 -12.99 -21.36
N ASN A 178 30.42 -13.38 -20.24
CA ASN A 178 29.48 -14.51 -20.17
C ASN A 178 28.03 -14.12 -20.55
N VAL A 179 27.78 -12.86 -20.91
CA VAL A 179 26.44 -12.40 -21.28
C VAL A 179 26.15 -12.73 -22.74
N LYS A 180 25.13 -13.55 -22.98
CA LYS A 180 24.68 -13.88 -24.34
C LYS A 180 23.69 -12.83 -24.86
N CYS A 181 23.70 -12.61 -26.18
CA CYS A 181 22.68 -11.82 -26.86
C CYS A 181 21.40 -12.66 -27.03
N PRO A 182 20.19 -12.08 -26.89
CA PRO A 182 19.90 -10.67 -26.59
C PRO A 182 20.20 -10.30 -25.12
N VAL A 183 20.77 -9.12 -24.92
CA VAL A 183 21.24 -8.67 -23.59
C VAL A 183 20.05 -8.31 -22.68
N PRO A 184 19.85 -9.00 -21.54
CA PRO A 184 18.81 -8.63 -20.59
C PRO A 184 19.22 -7.38 -19.79
N VAL A 185 18.24 -6.56 -19.40
CA VAL A 185 18.47 -5.31 -18.63
C VAL A 185 19.20 -5.59 -17.30
N THR A 186 18.98 -6.76 -16.69
CA THR A 186 19.64 -7.19 -15.45
C THR A 186 21.15 -7.38 -15.58
N SER A 187 21.67 -7.60 -16.80
CA SER A 187 23.10 -7.83 -17.05
C SER A 187 23.87 -6.54 -17.36
N ILE A 188 23.20 -5.39 -17.42
CA ILE A 188 23.81 -4.11 -17.82
C ILE A 188 24.92 -3.69 -16.86
N SER A 189 24.73 -3.83 -15.55
CA SER A 189 25.76 -3.48 -14.56
C SER A 189 27.08 -4.23 -14.75
N THR A 190 27.02 -5.46 -15.27
CA THR A 190 28.21 -6.26 -15.59
C THR A 190 28.88 -5.74 -16.86
N LEU A 191 28.08 -5.42 -17.88
CA LEU A 191 28.56 -4.91 -19.17
C LEU A 191 29.17 -3.50 -19.06
N GLU A 192 28.64 -2.66 -18.18
CA GLU A 192 29.21 -1.35 -17.83
C GLU A 192 30.65 -1.48 -17.32
N LYS A 193 30.90 -2.45 -16.42
CA LYS A 193 32.23 -2.72 -15.87
C LYS A 193 33.16 -3.27 -16.95
N LEU A 194 32.70 -4.24 -17.75
CA LEU A 194 33.50 -4.89 -18.79
C LEU A 194 33.95 -3.95 -19.91
N ASN A 195 33.08 -3.00 -20.28
CA ASN A 195 33.34 -2.06 -21.37
C ASN A 195 33.80 -0.68 -20.89
N ASN A 196 33.87 -0.48 -19.57
CA ASN A 196 34.17 0.79 -18.91
C ASN A 196 33.32 1.96 -19.43
N VAL A 197 32.01 1.78 -19.45
CA VAL A 197 31.03 2.79 -19.90
C VAL A 197 29.93 2.98 -18.86
N ARG A 198 29.32 4.17 -18.85
CA ARG A 198 28.12 4.47 -18.06
C ARG A 198 26.88 4.28 -18.95
N ILE A 199 25.92 3.46 -18.55
CA ILE A 199 24.74 3.10 -19.34
C ILE A 199 23.46 3.44 -18.57
N ASN A 200 22.55 4.17 -19.20
CA ASN A 200 21.18 4.34 -18.74
C ASN A 200 20.23 3.70 -19.75
N VAL A 201 19.20 3.02 -19.27
CA VAL A 201 18.16 2.40 -20.08
C VAL A 201 16.78 2.91 -19.66
N TYR A 202 16.00 3.31 -20.65
CA TYR A 202 14.66 3.84 -20.49
C TYR A 202 13.66 2.97 -21.25
N GLY A 203 12.48 2.75 -20.67
CA GLY A 203 11.35 2.08 -21.30
C GLY A 203 10.33 3.07 -21.86
N PHE A 204 9.38 2.56 -22.65
CA PHE A 204 8.26 3.33 -23.18
C PHE A 204 6.97 2.49 -23.19
N GLU A 205 5.99 2.91 -22.39
CA GLU A 205 4.63 2.36 -22.31
C GLU A 205 3.69 3.57 -22.21
N ASP A 206 3.29 4.13 -23.35
CA ASP A 206 2.61 5.44 -23.52
C ASP A 206 3.39 6.68 -23.01
N GLU A 207 4.17 6.53 -21.95
CA GLU A 207 5.11 7.50 -21.41
C GLU A 207 6.52 6.87 -21.26
N ILE A 208 7.56 7.71 -21.25
CA ILE A 208 8.95 7.30 -21.00
C ILE A 208 9.17 7.08 -19.50
N PHE A 209 9.87 6.03 -19.10
CA PHE A 209 10.26 5.76 -17.71
C PHE A 209 11.66 5.14 -17.60
N PRO A 210 12.39 5.34 -16.48
CA PRO A 210 13.70 4.71 -16.28
C PRO A 210 13.56 3.22 -15.95
N LEU A 211 14.34 2.37 -16.62
CA LEU A 211 14.48 0.94 -16.34
C LEU A 211 15.76 0.63 -15.57
N TYR A 212 16.85 1.31 -15.95
CA TYR A 212 18.16 1.20 -15.33
C TYR A 212 18.88 2.54 -15.45
N VAL A 213 19.39 3.08 -14.35
CA VAL A 213 20.19 4.32 -14.38
C VAL A 213 21.46 4.06 -13.58
N SER A 214 22.61 4.20 -14.25
CA SER A 214 23.91 3.92 -13.64
C SER A 214 24.16 4.81 -12.43
N SER A 215 24.78 4.23 -11.40
CA SER A 215 25.32 4.98 -10.25
C SER A 215 26.70 5.60 -10.54
N ARG A 216 27.31 5.27 -11.67
CA ARG A 216 28.63 5.80 -12.08
C ARG A 216 28.52 7.25 -12.56
N GLU A 217 29.54 8.05 -12.24
CA GLU A 217 29.65 9.46 -12.66
C GLU A 217 30.96 9.77 -13.41
N ASP A 218 31.84 8.77 -13.54
CA ASP A 218 33.23 8.91 -13.98
C ASP A 218 33.44 8.78 -15.49
N GLN A 219 32.45 8.32 -16.26
CA GLN A 219 32.58 7.99 -17.69
C GLN A 219 31.53 8.67 -18.57
N ASP A 220 31.80 8.67 -19.88
CA ASP A 220 30.85 9.09 -20.91
C ASP A 220 29.56 8.26 -20.85
N CYS A 221 28.43 8.95 -20.96
CA CYS A 221 27.11 8.39 -20.67
C CYS A 221 26.40 7.96 -21.95
N ILE A 222 26.07 6.67 -22.04
CA ILE A 222 25.27 6.09 -23.11
C ILE A 222 23.83 5.98 -22.62
N ASN A 223 22.90 6.55 -23.37
CA ASN A 223 21.47 6.45 -23.07
C ASN A 223 20.82 5.53 -24.10
N LEU A 224 20.14 4.49 -23.65
CA LEU A 224 19.47 3.50 -24.48
C LEU A 224 17.97 3.53 -24.23
N LEU A 225 17.21 3.31 -25.29
CA LEU A 225 15.77 3.04 -25.22
C LEU A 225 15.57 1.53 -25.38
N TYR A 226 14.77 0.95 -24.51
CA TYR A 226 14.34 -0.44 -24.58
C TYR A 226 12.86 -0.47 -24.91
N ILE A 227 12.52 -1.11 -26.03
CA ILE A 227 11.14 -1.28 -26.48
C ILE A 227 10.82 -2.77 -26.61
N SER A 228 9.56 -3.12 -26.35
CA SER A 228 9.04 -4.47 -26.53
C SER A 228 7.68 -4.43 -27.23
N ASN A 229 7.40 -5.44 -28.05
CA ASN A 229 6.06 -5.78 -28.51
C ASN A 229 5.71 -7.21 -28.04
N GLU A 230 4.54 -7.74 -28.42
CA GLU A 230 4.07 -9.06 -27.97
C GLU A 230 5.06 -10.22 -28.27
N GLU A 231 5.97 -10.04 -29.22
CA GLU A 231 6.88 -11.10 -29.70
C GLU A 231 8.38 -10.76 -29.57
N ARG A 232 8.76 -9.49 -29.46
CA ARG A 232 10.13 -8.99 -29.70
C ARG A 232 10.54 -7.93 -28.69
N GLN A 233 11.85 -7.83 -28.48
CA GLN A 233 12.50 -6.81 -27.66
C GLN A 233 13.64 -6.19 -28.45
N HIS A 234 13.87 -4.88 -28.29
CA HIS A 234 14.85 -4.15 -29.09
C HIS A 234 15.46 -2.97 -28.33
N TYR A 235 16.77 -2.79 -28.47
CA TYR A 235 17.48 -1.61 -27.97
C TYR A 235 17.68 -0.59 -29.09
N CYS A 236 17.48 0.68 -28.76
CA CYS A 236 17.81 1.81 -29.64
C CYS A 236 18.74 2.79 -28.91
N LEU A 237 19.59 3.48 -29.65
CA LEU A 237 20.51 4.47 -29.09
C LEU A 237 19.83 5.84 -29.00
N ILE A 238 19.83 6.45 -27.81
CA ILE A 238 19.36 7.82 -27.62
C ILE A 238 20.53 8.77 -27.86
N ARG A 239 20.55 9.46 -29.00
CA ARG A 239 21.61 10.40 -29.38
C ARG A 239 21.41 11.80 -28.80
N ASN A 240 20.17 12.20 -28.56
CA ASN A 240 19.85 13.51 -27.99
C ASN A 240 18.83 13.37 -26.86
N PHE A 241 19.31 13.33 -25.62
CA PHE A 241 18.45 13.13 -24.45
C PHE A 241 17.46 14.27 -24.23
N SER A 242 17.86 15.52 -24.49
CA SER A 242 16.97 16.68 -24.36
C SER A 242 15.78 16.63 -25.32
N ARG A 243 15.98 16.17 -26.57
CA ARG A 243 14.89 15.93 -27.53
C ARG A 243 14.08 14.69 -27.18
N PHE A 244 14.70 13.67 -26.61
CA PHE A 244 14.00 12.45 -26.18
C PHE A 244 12.96 12.75 -25.09
N ILE A 245 13.33 13.55 -24.09
CA ILE A 245 12.43 13.91 -22.98
C ILE A 245 11.46 15.05 -23.32
N GLY A 246 11.71 15.83 -24.38
CA GLY A 246 10.90 17.02 -24.70
C GLY A 246 10.09 16.91 -25.96
N ASP A 247 9.15 17.84 -26.11
CA ASP A 247 8.61 18.20 -27.41
C ASP A 247 9.51 19.26 -28.06
N LEU A 248 9.33 19.49 -29.36
CA LEU A 248 10.04 20.53 -30.12
C LEU A 248 9.66 21.93 -29.59
N SER A 249 10.18 22.33 -28.44
CA SER A 249 9.92 23.65 -27.87
C SER A 249 10.67 24.73 -28.66
N LYS A 250 10.01 25.86 -28.94
CA LYS A 250 10.60 27.02 -29.63
C LYS A 250 11.71 27.74 -28.82
N HIS A 251 11.90 27.36 -27.54
CA HIS A 251 12.92 27.95 -26.67
C HIS A 251 14.30 27.32 -26.92
N LYS A 252 15.30 28.18 -27.19
CA LYS A 252 16.68 27.80 -27.56
C LYS A 252 17.62 27.57 -26.37
N SER A 253 17.13 27.63 -25.12
CA SER A 253 17.98 27.44 -23.93
C SER A 253 18.31 25.96 -23.71
N LYS A 254 19.52 25.68 -23.23
CA LYS A 254 19.98 24.33 -22.85
C LYS A 254 19.18 23.87 -21.64
N ALA A 255 18.35 22.83 -21.79
CA ALA A 255 17.60 22.25 -20.67
C ALA A 255 18.52 21.34 -19.84
N HIS A 256 18.57 21.56 -18.52
CA HIS A 256 19.30 20.73 -17.57
C HIS A 256 18.36 19.60 -17.11
N ILE A 257 18.73 18.33 -17.27
CA ILE A 257 17.81 17.20 -17.04
C ILE A 257 18.44 16.20 -16.08
N CYS A 258 17.68 15.78 -15.06
CA CYS A 258 18.07 14.66 -14.21
C CYS A 258 17.77 13.33 -14.91
N TYR A 259 18.80 12.52 -15.17
CA TYR A 259 18.66 11.19 -15.80
C TYR A 259 17.90 10.17 -14.94
N ARG A 260 17.86 10.36 -13.61
CA ARG A 260 17.16 9.45 -12.69
C ARG A 260 15.67 9.75 -12.64
N CYS A 261 15.30 11.02 -12.54
CA CYS A 261 13.91 11.43 -12.33
C CYS A 261 13.19 11.97 -13.57
N LEU A 262 13.95 12.17 -14.66
CA LEU A 262 13.51 12.75 -15.93
C LEU A 262 12.99 14.19 -15.82
N HIS A 263 13.21 14.87 -14.70
CA HIS A 263 12.80 16.26 -14.49
C HIS A 263 13.73 17.25 -15.17
N ARG A 264 13.17 18.39 -15.61
CA ARG A 264 13.86 19.48 -16.30
C ARG A 264 14.04 20.67 -15.38
N PHE A 265 15.27 21.12 -15.23
CA PHE A 265 15.66 22.29 -14.48
C PHE A 265 16.02 23.44 -15.43
N CYS A 266 15.68 24.66 -15.01
CA CYS A 266 15.99 25.87 -15.77
C CYS A 266 17.45 26.31 -15.60
N ARG A 267 18.13 25.87 -14.53
CA ARG A 267 19.53 26.17 -14.20
C ARG A 267 20.28 24.91 -13.75
N GLU A 268 21.60 24.91 -13.91
CA GLU A 268 22.48 23.77 -13.55
C GLU A 268 22.65 23.60 -12.04
N ASP A 269 22.72 24.68 -11.28
CA ASP A 269 22.88 24.66 -9.82
C ASP A 269 21.71 23.96 -9.12
N LEU A 270 20.48 24.22 -9.58
CA LEU A 270 19.27 23.54 -9.10
C LEU A 270 19.31 22.03 -9.37
N LEU A 271 19.82 21.62 -10.54
CA LEU A 271 20.02 20.20 -10.85
C LEU A 271 21.04 19.57 -9.89
N GLN A 272 22.16 20.24 -9.62
CA GLN A 272 23.18 19.73 -8.71
C GLN A 272 22.66 19.58 -7.27
N GLU A 273 21.89 20.54 -6.78
CA GLU A 273 21.23 20.42 -5.48
C GLU A 273 20.23 19.27 -5.46
N HIS A 274 19.40 19.13 -6.50
CA HIS A 274 18.45 18.02 -6.64
C HIS A 274 19.13 16.64 -6.64
N LEU A 275 20.30 16.52 -7.29
CA LEU A 275 21.05 15.26 -7.37
C LEU A 275 21.50 14.75 -5.99
N ASN A 276 21.73 15.64 -5.01
CA ASN A 276 22.10 15.24 -3.64
C ASN A 276 21.04 14.36 -2.98
N TYR A 277 19.77 14.56 -3.32
CA TYR A 277 18.65 13.80 -2.75
C TYR A 277 18.15 12.71 -3.71
N CYS A 278 18.07 13.00 -5.01
CA CYS A 278 17.54 12.07 -6.01
C CYS A 278 18.37 10.77 -6.14
N LYS A 279 19.65 10.79 -5.77
CA LYS A 279 20.52 9.60 -5.72
C LYS A 279 20.04 8.56 -4.69
N ASN A 280 19.41 9.00 -3.61
CA ASN A 280 18.95 8.14 -2.52
C ASN A 280 17.61 7.46 -2.81
N VAL A 281 16.95 7.85 -3.90
CA VAL A 281 15.66 7.30 -4.33
C VAL A 281 15.87 6.43 -5.58
N SER A 282 15.11 5.35 -5.69
CA SER A 282 15.07 4.52 -6.89
C SER A 282 14.72 5.37 -8.12
N PRO A 283 15.35 5.14 -9.29
CA PRO A 283 15.01 5.87 -10.51
C PRO A 283 13.50 5.79 -10.80
N GLN A 284 12.86 6.94 -11.00
CA GLN A 284 11.41 7.05 -11.18
C GLN A 284 11.07 8.35 -11.89
N LYS A 285 10.09 8.38 -12.78
CA LYS A 285 9.68 9.64 -13.41
C LYS A 285 8.85 10.50 -12.45
N ILE A 286 9.26 11.75 -12.23
CA ILE A 286 8.49 12.72 -11.45
C ILE A 286 7.39 13.33 -12.33
N LYS A 287 6.16 13.41 -11.80
CA LYS A 287 5.01 14.06 -12.44
C LYS A 287 4.46 15.14 -11.52
N MET A 288 4.73 16.40 -11.86
CA MET A 288 4.14 17.55 -11.18
C MET A 288 2.74 17.83 -11.74
N PRO A 289 1.82 18.41 -10.95
CA PRO A 289 0.58 18.99 -11.46
C PRO A 289 0.87 19.97 -12.61
N SER A 290 0.06 19.93 -13.66
CA SER A 290 0.15 20.91 -14.74
C SER A 290 -0.50 22.24 -14.31
N PRO A 291 -0.12 23.40 -14.89
CA PRO A 291 -0.71 24.69 -14.52
C PRO A 291 -2.24 24.77 -14.70
N ASP A 292 -2.81 23.96 -15.60
CA ASP A 292 -4.26 23.83 -15.80
C ASP A 292 -4.96 22.91 -14.78
N ARG A 293 -4.19 22.16 -13.97
CA ARG A 293 -4.68 21.17 -12.99
C ARG A 293 -3.97 21.25 -11.64
N ASN A 294 -3.45 22.43 -11.30
CA ASN A 294 -2.77 22.65 -10.02
C ASN A 294 -3.73 23.03 -8.89
N ILE A 295 -5.01 23.23 -9.15
CA ILE A 295 -5.99 23.53 -8.10
C ILE A 295 -6.61 22.24 -7.56
N LEU A 296 -6.34 21.97 -6.28
CA LEU A 296 -6.99 20.93 -5.50
C LEU A 296 -8.22 21.52 -4.79
N GLN A 297 -9.38 20.92 -5.03
CA GLN A 297 -10.64 21.29 -4.37
C GLN A 297 -11.55 20.07 -4.28
N PHE A 298 -12.62 20.15 -3.48
CA PHE A 298 -13.59 19.07 -3.37
C PHE A 298 -14.32 18.85 -4.71
N GLN A 299 -14.20 17.65 -5.27
CA GLN A 299 -14.85 17.24 -6.52
C GLN A 299 -15.72 15.99 -6.37
N LYS A 300 -15.64 15.31 -5.22
CA LYS A 300 -16.22 13.98 -5.00
C LYS A 300 -17.64 14.04 -4.46
N ILE A 301 -18.54 14.67 -5.21
CA ILE A 301 -19.95 14.83 -4.86
C ILE A 301 -20.61 13.45 -4.61
N GLU A 302 -20.19 12.41 -5.33
CA GLU A 302 -20.69 11.04 -5.16
C GLU A 302 -20.48 10.47 -3.74
N PHE A 303 -19.50 10.98 -2.98
CA PHE A 303 -19.25 10.53 -1.61
C PHE A 303 -20.28 11.06 -0.60
N GLN A 304 -21.05 12.07 -0.99
CA GLN A 304 -22.16 12.58 -0.17
C GLN A 304 -23.37 11.65 -0.20
N HIS A 305 -23.45 10.76 -1.21
CA HIS A 305 -24.55 9.81 -1.34
C HIS A 305 -24.35 8.66 -0.36
N LYS A 306 -25.33 8.38 0.51
CA LYS A 306 -25.25 7.20 1.39
C LYS A 306 -25.23 5.93 0.55
N VAL A 307 -24.17 5.14 0.66
CA VAL A 307 -24.06 3.82 0.00
C VAL A 307 -25.26 2.96 0.41
N PRO A 308 -26.10 2.52 -0.55
CA PRO A 308 -27.39 1.91 -0.21
C PRO A 308 -27.26 0.49 0.32
N PHE A 309 -26.28 -0.28 -0.16
CA PHE A 309 -26.08 -1.66 0.26
C PHE A 309 -24.67 -1.83 0.79
N ILE A 310 -24.54 -2.41 1.97
CA ILE A 310 -23.27 -2.69 2.63
C ILE A 310 -23.33 -4.07 3.29
N ILE A 311 -22.21 -4.78 3.26
CA ILE A 311 -22.07 -6.10 3.85
C ILE A 311 -21.09 -5.98 5.02
N TYR A 312 -21.46 -6.51 6.18
CA TYR A 312 -20.56 -6.66 7.32
C TYR A 312 -20.27 -8.14 7.49
N ALA A 313 -19.00 -8.50 7.70
CA ALA A 313 -18.58 -9.88 7.77
C ALA A 313 -17.40 -10.07 8.73
N ASP A 314 -17.24 -11.31 9.17
CA ASP A 314 -16.12 -11.75 10.01
C ASP A 314 -15.84 -13.24 9.79
N PHE A 315 -14.58 -13.66 9.96
CA PHE A 315 -14.19 -15.07 9.92
C PHE A 315 -13.69 -15.54 11.26
N GLU A 316 -13.93 -16.82 11.52
CA GLU A 316 -13.27 -17.53 12.58
C GLU A 316 -12.43 -18.68 12.05
N SER A 317 -11.36 -19.00 12.77
CA SER A 317 -10.41 -20.05 12.39
C SER A 317 -10.24 -21.07 13.50
N ILE A 318 -10.05 -22.34 13.10
CA ILE A 318 -9.48 -23.34 13.99
C ILE A 318 -7.97 -23.13 14.11
N LEU A 319 -7.43 -23.37 15.30
CA LEU A 319 -6.01 -23.26 15.59
C LEU A 319 -5.37 -24.64 15.57
N ILE A 320 -4.77 -25.03 14.45
CA ILE A 320 -4.12 -26.34 14.33
C ILE A 320 -2.71 -26.22 14.92
N PRO A 321 -2.41 -26.82 16.10
CA PRO A 321 -1.11 -26.68 16.73
C PRO A 321 -0.01 -27.29 15.85
N TYR A 322 1.18 -26.69 15.89
CA TYR A 322 2.36 -27.31 15.28
C TYR A 322 2.97 -28.31 16.26
N HIS A 323 2.81 -29.61 16.02
CA HIS A 323 3.52 -30.63 16.80
C HIS A 323 4.97 -30.74 16.30
N PHE A 324 5.91 -30.02 16.91
CA PHE A 324 7.34 -30.29 16.77
C PHE A 324 7.96 -30.69 18.11
N VAL A 325 8.85 -31.69 18.04
CA VAL A 325 9.69 -32.23 19.12
C VAL A 325 10.40 -31.09 19.86
N GLN A 326 10.56 -31.24 21.19
CA GLN A 326 11.24 -30.27 22.04
C GLN A 326 12.55 -29.75 21.43
N PRO A 327 12.83 -28.43 21.51
CA PRO A 327 14.01 -27.84 20.91
C PRO A 327 15.27 -28.36 21.62
N THR A 328 16.14 -29.05 20.88
CA THR A 328 17.54 -29.21 21.28
C THR A 328 18.26 -27.88 21.03
N ASN A 329 18.45 -27.12 22.12
CA ASN A 329 19.36 -25.99 22.32
C ASN A 329 19.32 -24.79 21.35
N GLN A 330 18.86 -23.65 21.92
CA GLN A 330 19.45 -22.31 21.87
C GLN A 330 19.38 -21.38 20.63
N SER A 331 18.36 -21.42 19.75
CA SER A 331 18.24 -20.33 18.73
C SER A 331 16.87 -19.93 18.20
N ALA A 332 15.75 -20.32 18.82
CA ALA A 332 14.41 -19.85 18.41
C ALA A 332 13.58 -19.43 19.63
N TYR A 333 13.19 -18.16 19.72
CA TYR A 333 12.31 -17.63 20.78
C TYR A 333 10.99 -17.05 20.23
N THR A 334 10.61 -17.37 18.98
CA THR A 334 9.22 -17.27 18.51
C THR A 334 8.81 -18.66 18.13
N GLU A 335 7.99 -19.24 19.00
CA GLU A 335 7.35 -20.50 18.75
C GLU A 335 6.17 -20.25 17.80
N LYS A 336 6.18 -20.88 16.62
CA LYS A 336 4.97 -20.94 15.81
C LYS A 336 4.01 -21.88 16.53
N ILE A 337 3.09 -21.31 17.31
CA ILE A 337 2.19 -22.07 18.18
C ILE A 337 1.15 -22.85 17.34
N ALA A 338 0.46 -22.17 16.41
CA ALA A 338 -0.61 -22.78 15.64
C ALA A 338 -0.75 -22.23 14.21
N ARG A 339 -1.30 -23.05 13.31
CA ARG A 339 -1.74 -22.67 11.97
C ARG A 339 -3.23 -22.37 11.97
N HIS A 340 -3.58 -21.15 11.62
CA HIS A 340 -4.96 -20.70 11.50
C HIS A 340 -5.58 -21.20 10.19
N LYS A 341 -6.66 -21.98 10.29
CA LYS A 341 -7.46 -22.43 9.14
C LYS A 341 -8.89 -21.91 9.29
N PRO A 342 -9.43 -21.13 8.33
CA PRO A 342 -10.81 -20.67 8.36
C PRO A 342 -11.77 -21.83 8.55
N CYS A 343 -12.63 -21.73 9.55
CA CYS A 343 -13.57 -22.77 9.92
C CYS A 343 -15.02 -22.28 9.86
N GLY A 344 -15.26 -20.99 10.00
CA GLY A 344 -16.58 -20.40 9.86
C GLY A 344 -16.52 -18.92 9.50
N TYR A 345 -17.65 -18.39 9.10
CA TYR A 345 -17.86 -16.96 8.88
C TYR A 345 -19.32 -16.60 9.17
N ALA A 346 -19.55 -15.33 9.44
CA ALA A 346 -20.87 -14.73 9.34
C ALA A 346 -20.84 -13.49 8.43
N TYR A 347 -21.98 -13.17 7.83
CA TYR A 347 -22.18 -11.86 7.23
C TYR A 347 -23.64 -11.41 7.29
N VAL A 348 -23.85 -10.10 7.35
CA VAL A 348 -25.16 -9.45 7.26
C VAL A 348 -25.16 -8.41 6.15
N VAL A 349 -26.26 -8.32 5.41
CA VAL A 349 -26.46 -7.34 4.35
C VAL A 349 -27.43 -6.28 4.85
N ILE A 350 -26.98 -5.03 4.93
CA ILE A 350 -27.81 -3.88 5.29
C ILE A 350 -28.27 -3.19 4.01
N GLY A 351 -29.58 -3.03 3.87
CA GLY A 351 -30.23 -2.40 2.72
C GLY A 351 -30.35 -0.88 2.84
N ALA A 352 -30.87 -0.25 1.78
CA ALA A 352 -30.94 1.21 1.65
C ALA A 352 -31.78 1.90 2.74
N ASN A 353 -32.72 1.18 3.34
CA ASN A 353 -33.55 1.65 4.45
C ASN A 353 -32.86 1.54 5.82
N GLY A 354 -31.61 1.09 5.88
CA GLY A 354 -30.86 0.85 7.12
C GLY A 354 -31.32 -0.38 7.89
N LYS A 355 -32.17 -1.23 7.29
CA LYS A 355 -32.59 -2.52 7.86
C LYS A 355 -31.86 -3.66 7.17
N ILE A 356 -31.89 -4.80 7.84
CA ILE A 356 -31.31 -6.03 7.34
C ILE A 356 -32.14 -6.54 6.15
N LEU A 357 -31.48 -6.90 5.06
CA LEU A 357 -32.15 -7.37 3.85
C LEU A 357 -32.67 -8.82 4.00
N LYS A 358 -31.91 -9.66 4.69
CA LYS A 358 -32.20 -11.06 4.97
C LYS A 358 -31.55 -11.49 6.28
N PRO A 359 -32.05 -12.53 6.97
CA PRO A 359 -31.42 -13.05 8.19
C PRO A 359 -29.91 -13.24 8.03
N ILE A 360 -29.17 -13.01 9.13
CA ILE A 360 -27.71 -13.17 9.14
C ILE A 360 -27.32 -14.53 8.57
N THR A 361 -26.35 -14.53 7.66
CA THR A 361 -25.84 -15.76 7.06
C THR A 361 -24.65 -16.23 7.87
N VAL A 362 -24.73 -17.44 8.41
CA VAL A 362 -23.63 -18.09 9.14
C VAL A 362 -23.29 -19.39 8.43
N TYR A 363 -21.99 -19.68 8.32
CA TYR A 363 -21.51 -20.91 7.73
C TYR A 363 -20.31 -21.44 8.51
N ARG A 364 -20.27 -22.76 8.70
CA ARG A 364 -19.13 -23.46 9.30
C ARG A 364 -18.76 -24.65 8.41
N GLY A 365 -17.50 -24.71 7.97
CA GLY A 365 -16.99 -25.75 7.08
C GLY A 365 -15.53 -25.56 6.68
N PRO A 366 -14.87 -26.61 6.16
CA PRO A 366 -13.45 -26.58 5.80
C PRO A 366 -13.13 -25.70 4.58
N ASP A 367 -14.14 -25.33 3.80
CA ASP A 367 -14.11 -24.48 2.61
C ASP A 367 -14.65 -23.06 2.88
N ALA A 368 -14.74 -22.64 4.14
CA ALA A 368 -15.35 -21.39 4.59
C ALA A 368 -14.99 -20.18 3.70
N ALA A 369 -13.71 -19.97 3.41
CA ALA A 369 -13.25 -18.83 2.61
C ALA A 369 -13.75 -18.86 1.15
N THR A 370 -13.78 -20.03 0.50
CA THR A 370 -14.30 -20.16 -0.88
C THR A 370 -15.83 -20.08 -0.90
N HIS A 371 -16.49 -20.72 0.06
CA HIS A 371 -17.94 -20.66 0.22
C HIS A 371 -18.41 -19.21 0.48
N PHE A 372 -17.66 -18.44 1.25
CA PHE A 372 -17.91 -17.02 1.50
C PHE A 372 -17.92 -16.20 0.22
N ILE A 373 -16.86 -16.28 -0.61
CA ILE A 373 -16.77 -15.49 -1.85
C ILE A 373 -17.88 -15.88 -2.82
N ASN A 374 -18.22 -17.16 -2.94
CA ASN A 374 -19.35 -17.62 -3.76
C ASN A 374 -20.68 -17.01 -3.29
N ASN A 375 -20.92 -16.92 -1.98
CA ASN A 375 -22.12 -16.29 -1.46
C ASN A 375 -22.11 -14.78 -1.66
N LEU A 376 -20.98 -14.09 -1.49
CA LEU A 376 -20.89 -12.66 -1.81
C LEU A 376 -21.16 -12.36 -3.29
N ILE A 377 -20.75 -13.25 -4.21
CA ILE A 377 -21.06 -13.12 -5.64
C ILE A 377 -22.58 -13.22 -5.86
N LYS A 378 -23.26 -14.17 -5.21
CA LYS A 378 -24.73 -14.28 -5.28
C LYS A 378 -25.42 -13.04 -4.72
N GLU A 379 -24.98 -12.54 -3.57
CA GLU A 379 -25.53 -11.30 -2.98
C GLU A 379 -25.33 -10.10 -3.91
N LYS A 380 -24.14 -9.99 -4.51
CA LYS A 380 -23.83 -8.93 -5.47
C LYS A 380 -24.76 -9.01 -6.70
N ASP A 381 -25.02 -10.20 -7.22
CA ASP A 381 -25.91 -10.38 -8.37
C ASP A 381 -27.38 -10.04 -8.00
N ASN A 382 -27.84 -10.45 -6.81
CA ASN A 382 -29.17 -10.07 -6.30
C ASN A 382 -29.32 -8.55 -6.13
N ILE A 383 -28.34 -7.90 -5.50
CA ILE A 383 -28.31 -6.44 -5.32
C ILE A 383 -28.25 -5.74 -6.68
N SER A 384 -27.54 -6.30 -7.66
CA SER A 384 -27.49 -5.77 -9.03
C SER A 384 -28.87 -5.64 -9.64
N SER A 385 -29.71 -6.66 -9.51
CA SER A 385 -31.09 -6.62 -10.02
C SER A 385 -31.92 -5.55 -9.32
N MET A 386 -31.74 -5.36 -8.01
CA MET A 386 -32.44 -4.30 -7.27
C MET A 386 -32.01 -2.90 -7.72
N LEU A 387 -30.72 -2.70 -8.00
CA LEU A 387 -30.17 -1.42 -8.44
C LEU A 387 -30.54 -1.05 -9.89
N THR A 388 -30.92 -2.02 -10.73
CA THR A 388 -31.39 -1.77 -12.10
C THR A 388 -32.82 -1.22 -12.18
N THR A 389 -33.64 -1.45 -11.16
CA THR A 389 -35.02 -0.97 -11.11
C THR A 389 -35.04 0.48 -10.64
N ILE A 390 -35.29 1.42 -11.55
CA ILE A 390 -35.42 2.85 -11.23
C ILE A 390 -36.88 3.14 -10.87
N MET A 391 -37.13 3.56 -9.63
CA MET A 391 -38.44 4.07 -9.21
C MET A 391 -38.67 5.47 -9.77
N PRO A 392 -39.82 5.73 -10.42
CA PRO A 392 -40.12 7.05 -10.95
C PRO A 392 -40.29 8.07 -9.82
N MET A 393 -39.89 9.31 -10.09
CA MET A 393 -40.09 10.43 -9.18
C MET A 393 -41.58 10.78 -9.06
N ASN A 394 -42.06 10.96 -7.84
CA ASN A 394 -43.41 11.44 -7.56
C ASN A 394 -43.34 12.62 -6.58
N LEU A 395 -43.57 13.85 -7.07
CA LEU A 395 -43.53 15.06 -6.24
C LEU A 395 -44.90 15.36 -5.65
N SER A 396 -44.92 15.70 -4.37
CA SER A 396 -46.06 16.36 -3.75
C SER A 396 -46.17 17.84 -4.17
N PRO A 397 -47.36 18.47 -4.08
CA PRO A 397 -47.50 19.89 -4.38
C PRO A 397 -46.57 20.80 -3.56
N GLU A 398 -46.32 20.45 -2.29
CA GLU A 398 -45.42 21.17 -1.39
C GLU A 398 -43.96 21.11 -1.87
N GLU A 399 -43.49 19.93 -2.31
CA GLU A 399 -42.14 19.76 -2.86
C GLU A 399 -41.94 20.49 -4.19
N GLU A 400 -43.00 20.61 -4.99
CA GLU A 400 -42.98 21.37 -6.24
C GLU A 400 -42.87 22.88 -5.97
N GLU A 401 -43.59 23.39 -4.97
CA GLU A 401 -43.44 24.79 -4.51
C GLU A 401 -42.03 25.04 -3.95
N GLN A 402 -41.50 24.11 -3.15
CA GLN A 402 -40.14 24.16 -2.64
C GLN A 402 -39.12 24.23 -3.79
N PHE A 403 -39.21 23.35 -4.79
CA PHE A 403 -38.32 23.38 -5.96
C PHE A 403 -38.37 24.72 -6.71
N ASN A 404 -39.55 25.31 -6.85
CA ASN A 404 -39.73 26.57 -7.57
C ASN A 404 -39.10 27.75 -6.81
N SER A 405 -39.27 27.80 -5.49
CA SER A 405 -38.70 28.83 -4.61
C SER A 405 -37.20 28.70 -4.37
N GLU A 406 -36.63 27.51 -4.54
CA GLU A 406 -35.21 27.24 -4.25
C GLU A 406 -34.28 27.98 -5.22
N THR A 407 -33.29 28.68 -4.64
CA THR A 407 -32.31 29.49 -5.37
C THR A 407 -30.89 28.95 -5.25
N GLN A 408 -30.65 27.99 -4.34
CA GLN A 408 -29.34 27.40 -4.12
C GLN A 408 -29.35 25.89 -4.37
N CYS A 409 -28.25 25.39 -4.96
CA CYS A 409 -28.08 23.98 -5.22
C CYS A 409 -27.86 23.25 -3.90
N TYR A 410 -28.70 22.27 -3.59
CA TYR A 410 -28.63 21.61 -2.29
C TYR A 410 -27.34 20.78 -2.09
N LEU A 411 -26.66 20.37 -3.18
CA LEU A 411 -25.44 19.55 -3.18
C LEU A 411 -24.13 20.34 -3.04
N CYS A 412 -24.02 21.49 -3.71
CA CYS A 412 -22.80 22.30 -3.71
C CYS A 412 -22.97 23.67 -3.03
N LYS A 413 -24.20 23.99 -2.59
CA LYS A 413 -24.60 25.24 -1.94
C LYS A 413 -24.37 26.51 -2.77
N ARG A 414 -24.06 26.39 -4.06
CA ARG A 414 -23.90 27.53 -4.99
C ARG A 414 -25.23 27.93 -5.63
N PRO A 415 -25.40 29.19 -6.07
CA PRO A 415 -26.64 29.65 -6.71
C PRO A 415 -27.04 28.84 -7.95
N LEU A 416 -28.32 28.49 -8.05
CA LEU A 416 -28.94 27.85 -9.22
C LEU A 416 -29.23 28.90 -10.29
N LYS A 417 -28.96 28.55 -11.55
CA LYS A 417 -29.27 29.40 -12.71
C LYS A 417 -30.21 28.62 -13.65
N ASN A 418 -30.00 28.75 -14.96
CA ASN A 418 -30.81 28.09 -15.99
C ASN A 418 -30.60 26.55 -16.06
N ASP A 419 -29.73 26.00 -15.23
CA ASP A 419 -29.39 24.57 -15.16
C ASP A 419 -30.02 23.85 -13.95
N LYS A 420 -31.06 24.46 -13.35
CA LYS A 420 -31.82 23.89 -12.23
C LYS A 420 -32.57 22.63 -12.65
N VAL A 421 -32.25 21.50 -12.02
CA VAL A 421 -32.89 20.20 -12.24
C VAL A 421 -33.40 19.61 -10.92
N ARG A 422 -34.37 18.69 -11.02
CA ARG A 422 -34.92 17.94 -9.88
C ARG A 422 -34.09 16.67 -9.67
N ASP A 423 -33.41 16.58 -8.53
CA ASP A 423 -32.76 15.33 -8.12
C ASP A 423 -33.72 14.46 -7.30
N HIS A 424 -33.67 13.15 -7.51
CA HIS A 424 -34.49 12.18 -6.78
C HIS A 424 -33.74 10.87 -6.55
N CYS A 425 -34.19 10.13 -5.54
CA CYS A 425 -33.63 8.83 -5.24
C CYS A 425 -34.20 7.76 -6.18
N HIS A 426 -33.36 7.18 -7.05
CA HIS A 426 -33.77 6.09 -7.95
C HIS A 426 -34.29 4.83 -7.24
N LEU A 427 -34.00 4.64 -5.95
CA LEU A 427 -34.46 3.48 -5.17
C LEU A 427 -35.79 3.70 -4.44
N SER A 428 -36.20 4.94 -4.21
CA SER A 428 -37.45 5.25 -3.48
C SER A 428 -38.41 6.16 -4.24
N GLY A 429 -37.97 6.76 -5.35
CA GLY A 429 -38.71 7.81 -6.06
C GLY A 429 -38.76 9.16 -5.34
N ARG A 430 -38.22 9.26 -4.11
CA ARG A 430 -38.33 10.46 -3.29
C ARG A 430 -37.48 11.61 -3.83
N TYR A 431 -38.09 12.78 -3.94
CA TYR A 431 -37.41 14.03 -4.28
C TYR A 431 -36.41 14.43 -3.19
N ARG A 432 -35.23 14.91 -3.62
CA ARG A 432 -34.13 15.26 -2.72
C ARG A 432 -33.86 16.77 -2.66
N GLY A 433 -34.04 17.47 -3.77
CA GLY A 433 -33.81 18.91 -3.83
C GLY A 433 -33.47 19.41 -5.23
N ALA A 434 -33.35 20.73 -5.35
CA ALA A 434 -32.96 21.41 -6.56
C ALA A 434 -31.43 21.39 -6.70
N ALA A 435 -30.93 20.89 -7.83
CA ALA A 435 -29.49 20.77 -8.10
C ALA A 435 -29.11 21.37 -9.45
N HIS A 436 -27.83 21.70 -9.63
CA HIS A 436 -27.27 21.95 -10.97
C HIS A 436 -27.31 20.65 -11.78
N ASN A 437 -27.55 20.73 -13.09
CA ASN A 437 -27.52 19.58 -13.98
C ASN A 437 -26.19 18.79 -13.85
N TYR A 438 -25.06 19.51 -13.79
CA TYR A 438 -23.75 18.89 -13.57
C TYR A 438 -23.67 18.17 -12.22
N CYS A 439 -24.06 18.82 -11.12
CA CYS A 439 -24.03 18.23 -9.78
C CYS A 439 -24.91 16.98 -9.71
N ASN A 440 -26.10 17.02 -10.30
CA ASN A 440 -27.02 15.89 -10.41
C ASN A 440 -26.38 14.69 -11.13
N LEU A 441 -25.72 14.93 -12.28
CA LEU A 441 -25.03 13.88 -13.04
C LEU A 441 -23.82 13.29 -12.28
N GLN A 442 -23.13 14.11 -11.48
CA GLN A 442 -22.03 13.63 -10.61
C GLN A 442 -22.54 12.91 -9.36
N TYR A 443 -23.72 13.26 -8.86
CA TYR A 443 -24.36 12.63 -7.70
C TYR A 443 -24.97 11.26 -8.02
N LYS A 444 -24.20 10.46 -8.76
CA LYS A 444 -24.55 9.10 -9.12
C LYS A 444 -24.12 8.13 -8.02
N MET A 445 -24.94 7.13 -7.83
CA MET A 445 -24.60 5.98 -7.01
C MET A 445 -23.40 5.24 -7.62
N ARG A 446 -22.35 5.03 -6.82
CA ARG A 446 -21.21 4.23 -7.25
C ARG A 446 -21.64 2.77 -7.44
N LYS A 447 -21.15 2.16 -8.50
CA LYS A 447 -21.38 0.74 -8.82
C LYS A 447 -20.45 -0.15 -8.00
N MET A 448 -20.53 -0.06 -6.68
CA MET A 448 -19.77 -0.89 -5.76
C MET A 448 -20.57 -1.27 -4.52
N ILE A 449 -20.24 -2.40 -3.92
CA ILE A 449 -20.77 -2.88 -2.64
C ILE A 449 -19.60 -3.01 -1.66
N PRO A 450 -19.58 -2.21 -0.58
CA PRO A 450 -18.58 -2.35 0.45
C PRO A 450 -18.81 -3.62 1.29
N VAL A 451 -17.73 -4.33 1.58
CA VAL A 451 -17.67 -5.48 2.48
C VAL A 451 -16.74 -5.11 3.63
N VAL A 452 -17.31 -4.86 4.80
CA VAL A 452 -16.62 -4.32 5.96
C VAL A 452 -16.26 -5.45 6.93
N PHE A 453 -14.99 -5.48 7.28
CA PHE A 453 -14.42 -6.32 8.34
C PHE A 453 -13.79 -5.41 9.41
N HIS A 454 -13.54 -5.95 10.59
CA HIS A 454 -12.77 -5.25 11.62
C HIS A 454 -11.37 -5.87 11.71
N ASN A 455 -10.33 -5.09 11.45
CA ASN A 455 -8.94 -5.55 11.41
C ASN A 455 -8.58 -6.48 10.22
N LEU A 456 -9.30 -6.31 9.11
CA LEU A 456 -9.15 -7.08 7.85
C LEU A 456 -7.68 -7.23 7.42
N LYS A 457 -6.93 -6.11 7.44
CA LYS A 457 -5.57 -6.00 6.91
C LYS A 457 -4.59 -6.97 7.55
N ASN A 458 -4.79 -7.29 8.84
CA ASN A 458 -3.87 -8.10 9.62
C ASN A 458 -4.30 -9.57 9.72
N TYR A 459 -5.53 -9.93 9.34
CA TYR A 459 -6.07 -11.28 9.56
C TYR A 459 -6.87 -11.81 8.36
N ASP A 460 -8.13 -11.42 8.19
CA ASP A 460 -9.06 -12.01 7.22
C ASP A 460 -8.61 -11.86 5.77
N ALA A 461 -7.90 -10.77 5.46
CA ALA A 461 -7.38 -10.52 4.11
C ALA A 461 -6.52 -11.68 3.60
N HIS A 462 -5.72 -12.29 4.48
CA HIS A 462 -4.85 -13.39 4.13
C HIS A 462 -5.63 -14.65 3.74
N HIS A 463 -6.79 -14.88 4.34
CA HIS A 463 -7.66 -16.01 4.01
C HIS A 463 -8.41 -15.76 2.69
N ILE A 464 -8.92 -14.55 2.50
CA ILE A 464 -9.69 -14.17 1.31
C ILE A 464 -8.82 -14.14 0.06
N ILE A 465 -7.64 -13.50 0.12
CA ILE A 465 -6.77 -13.33 -1.05
C ILE A 465 -6.21 -14.67 -1.54
N LYS A 466 -5.95 -15.61 -0.63
CA LYS A 466 -5.54 -16.98 -1.02
C LYS A 466 -6.58 -17.68 -1.89
N CYS A 467 -7.86 -17.33 -1.76
CA CYS A 467 -8.93 -17.90 -2.58
C CYS A 467 -9.07 -17.25 -3.96
N PHE A 468 -8.47 -16.09 -4.22
CA PHE A 468 -8.62 -15.39 -5.51
C PHE A 468 -8.12 -16.20 -6.70
N GLY A 469 -7.13 -17.07 -6.51
CA GLY A 469 -6.66 -17.99 -7.55
C GLY A 469 -7.73 -18.93 -8.12
N ASN A 470 -8.83 -19.14 -7.38
CA ASN A 470 -9.94 -20.00 -7.81
C ASN A 470 -10.91 -19.28 -8.78
N PHE A 471 -10.84 -17.95 -8.90
CA PHE A 471 -11.83 -17.12 -9.62
C PHE A 471 -11.20 -16.43 -10.85
N LYS A 472 -10.91 -17.22 -11.89
CA LYS A 472 -10.17 -16.75 -13.09
C LYS A 472 -10.94 -15.76 -13.99
N ASP A 473 -12.27 -15.70 -13.86
CA ASP A 473 -13.16 -14.81 -14.61
C ASP A 473 -13.36 -13.44 -13.92
N HIS A 474 -12.61 -13.18 -12.85
CA HIS A 474 -12.68 -11.94 -12.08
C HIS A 474 -11.36 -11.16 -12.16
N GLU A 475 -11.49 -9.84 -12.25
CA GLU A 475 -10.42 -8.87 -12.11
C GLU A 475 -10.30 -8.47 -10.64
N PHE A 476 -9.05 -8.42 -10.15
CA PHE A 476 -8.72 -8.06 -8.78
C PHE A 476 -7.82 -6.83 -8.77
N ASN A 477 -8.21 -5.82 -8.00
CA ASN A 477 -7.36 -4.67 -7.70
C ASN A 477 -6.99 -4.71 -6.22
N ILE A 478 -5.70 -4.61 -5.91
CA ILE A 478 -5.18 -4.71 -4.55
C ILE A 478 -4.35 -3.47 -4.26
N LEU A 479 -4.61 -2.82 -3.14
CA LEU A 479 -3.78 -1.75 -2.60
C LEU A 479 -3.01 -2.28 -1.38
N ALA A 480 -1.75 -2.61 -1.60
CA ALA A 480 -0.88 -3.19 -0.58
C ALA A 480 -0.13 -2.10 0.20
N ASN A 481 0.00 -2.25 1.52
CA ASN A 481 0.91 -1.44 2.34
C ASN A 481 2.33 -1.98 2.24
N ASN A 482 2.47 -3.30 2.28
CA ASN A 482 3.71 -4.04 2.06
C ASN A 482 3.37 -5.42 1.48
N MET A 483 4.35 -6.32 1.36
CA MET A 483 4.13 -7.65 0.76
C MET A 483 3.17 -8.56 1.53
N GLU A 484 2.84 -8.22 2.79
CA GLU A 484 2.01 -9.03 3.68
C GLU A 484 0.66 -8.36 3.98
N LYS A 485 0.65 -7.04 4.19
CA LYS A 485 -0.51 -6.28 4.67
C LYS A 485 -1.19 -5.54 3.54
N TYR A 486 -2.46 -5.85 3.31
CA TYR A 486 -3.29 -5.25 2.26
C TYR A 486 -4.28 -4.25 2.85
N ILE A 487 -4.22 -2.99 2.41
CA ILE A 487 -5.08 -1.91 2.93
C ILE A 487 -6.51 -2.11 2.46
N THR A 488 -6.69 -2.44 1.19
CA THR A 488 -7.99 -2.77 0.59
C THR A 488 -7.76 -3.61 -0.66
N PHE A 489 -8.79 -4.35 -1.06
CA PHE A 489 -8.84 -5.01 -2.34
C PHE A 489 -10.27 -5.01 -2.86
N SER A 490 -10.42 -5.11 -4.18
CA SER A 490 -11.72 -5.16 -4.84
C SER A 490 -11.76 -6.27 -5.87
N MET A 491 -12.95 -6.84 -6.03
CA MET A 491 -13.23 -7.92 -6.98
C MET A 491 -14.33 -7.48 -7.95
N LYS A 492 -14.07 -7.63 -9.24
CA LYS A 492 -15.01 -7.28 -10.32
C LYS A 492 -15.05 -8.41 -11.35
N LYS A 493 -16.23 -8.78 -11.84
CA LYS A 493 -16.35 -9.79 -12.90
C LYS A 493 -15.91 -9.21 -14.25
N ILE A 494 -15.13 -9.94 -15.03
CA ILE A 494 -14.73 -9.52 -16.38
C ILE A 494 -15.93 -9.78 -17.32
N ILE A 495 -16.52 -8.71 -17.86
CA ILE A 495 -17.66 -8.81 -18.80
C ILE A 495 -17.25 -8.20 -20.15
N LYS A 496 -17.57 -8.87 -21.26
CA LYS A 496 -17.26 -8.43 -22.63
C LYS A 496 -18.33 -7.50 -23.26
N GLU A 497 -19.46 -7.28 -22.59
CA GLU A 497 -20.61 -6.49 -23.08
C GLU A 497 -21.18 -5.54 -22.01
N ASN A 498 -21.98 -4.56 -22.45
CA ASN A 498 -22.48 -3.35 -21.75
C ASN A 498 -23.39 -3.57 -20.51
N ASN A 499 -23.24 -4.67 -19.77
CA ASN A 499 -23.95 -4.87 -18.50
C ASN A 499 -23.33 -4.05 -17.35
N ILE A 500 -24.18 -3.63 -16.41
CA ILE A 500 -23.75 -2.94 -15.19
C ILE A 500 -22.95 -3.93 -14.32
N THR A 501 -21.63 -3.84 -14.35
CA THR A 501 -20.78 -4.62 -13.44
C THR A 501 -20.63 -3.90 -12.10
N LEU A 502 -21.25 -4.44 -11.06
CA LEU A 502 -20.93 -4.08 -9.66
C LEU A 502 -19.60 -4.70 -9.25
N SER A 503 -18.81 -3.98 -8.46
CA SER A 503 -17.60 -4.48 -7.79
C SER A 503 -17.82 -4.66 -6.29
N LEU A 504 -17.20 -5.69 -5.71
CA LEU A 504 -17.09 -5.83 -4.25
C LEU A 504 -15.83 -5.09 -3.78
N HIS A 505 -15.94 -4.27 -2.75
CA HIS A 505 -14.83 -3.49 -2.19
C HIS A 505 -14.64 -3.84 -0.72
N PHE A 506 -13.51 -4.43 -0.36
CA PHE A 506 -13.25 -4.84 1.01
C PHE A 506 -12.64 -3.69 1.81
N ILE A 507 -13.30 -3.33 2.90
CA ILE A 507 -12.95 -2.19 3.76
C ILE A 507 -12.62 -2.71 5.16
N ASP A 508 -11.54 -2.18 5.70
CA ASP A 508 -11.13 -2.42 7.08
C ASP A 508 -11.63 -1.29 7.99
N SER A 509 -12.64 -1.55 8.80
CA SER A 509 -13.17 -0.57 9.76
C SER A 509 -12.13 -0.10 10.78
N PHE A 510 -11.10 -0.90 11.06
CA PHE A 510 -10.01 -0.51 11.97
C PHE A 510 -9.16 0.63 11.41
N GLN A 511 -9.13 0.83 10.08
CA GLN A 511 -8.49 2.01 9.46
C GLN A 511 -9.26 3.31 9.72
N PHE A 512 -10.50 3.21 10.20
CA PHE A 512 -11.30 4.34 10.64
C PHE A 512 -11.33 4.48 12.15
N LEU A 513 -11.51 3.35 12.84
CA LEU A 513 -11.74 3.23 14.27
C LEU A 513 -10.64 2.34 14.90
N PRO A 514 -9.45 2.88 15.19
CA PRO A 514 -8.25 2.10 15.54
C PRO A 514 -8.25 1.63 17.00
N THR A 515 -9.28 0.88 17.40
CA THR A 515 -9.41 0.26 18.72
C THR A 515 -10.25 -1.01 18.60
N SER A 516 -10.24 -1.88 19.62
CA SER A 516 -11.01 -3.13 19.60
C SER A 516 -12.51 -2.91 19.45
N LEU A 517 -13.19 -3.83 18.78
CA LEU A 517 -14.65 -3.83 18.63
C LEU A 517 -15.36 -3.72 19.98
N GLN A 518 -14.87 -4.42 21.00
CA GLN A 518 -15.40 -4.31 22.37
C GLN A 518 -15.42 -2.86 22.86
N LYS A 519 -14.32 -2.11 22.75
CA LYS A 519 -14.27 -0.70 23.19
C LYS A 519 -15.24 0.17 22.38
N LEU A 520 -15.43 -0.13 21.09
CA LEU A 520 -16.39 0.59 20.24
C LEU A 520 -17.84 0.33 20.67
N VAL A 521 -18.17 -0.91 21.02
CA VAL A 521 -19.49 -1.30 21.52
C VAL A 521 -19.82 -0.59 22.84
N HIS A 522 -18.86 -0.47 23.77
CA HIS A 522 -19.07 0.25 25.04
C HIS A 522 -19.35 1.75 24.87
N ASN A 523 -18.96 2.33 23.73
CA ASN A 523 -19.22 3.74 23.43
C ASN A 523 -20.62 3.99 22.85
N LEU A 524 -21.35 2.94 22.49
CA LEU A 524 -22.71 3.03 21.96
C LEU A 524 -23.75 3.05 23.08
N LYS A 525 -24.88 3.72 22.83
CA LYS A 525 -26.04 3.69 23.71
C LYS A 525 -26.94 2.52 23.35
N ASP A 526 -27.81 2.11 24.26
CA ASP A 526 -28.80 1.06 23.99
C ASP A 526 -29.65 1.34 22.74
N SER A 527 -29.98 2.60 22.45
CA SER A 527 -30.73 3.02 21.25
C SER A 527 -30.01 2.74 19.93
N ASP A 528 -28.70 2.54 19.98
CA ASP A 528 -27.85 2.50 18.80
C ASP A 528 -27.74 1.08 18.21
N PHE A 529 -28.07 0.05 19.00
CA PHE A 529 -28.04 -1.38 18.64
C PHE A 529 -29.27 -1.85 17.84
N ASN A 530 -29.56 -1.20 16.72
CA ASN A 530 -30.76 -1.47 15.94
C ASN A 530 -30.68 -2.78 15.15
N ILE A 531 -29.49 -3.16 14.71
CA ILE A 531 -29.24 -4.35 13.88
C ILE A 531 -29.21 -5.58 14.78
N LEU A 532 -28.53 -5.50 15.93
CA LEU A 532 -28.56 -6.56 16.94
C LEU A 532 -29.98 -6.86 17.43
N LYS A 533 -30.76 -5.82 17.76
CA LYS A 533 -32.18 -5.93 18.19
C LYS A 533 -33.10 -6.58 17.16
N GLN A 534 -32.76 -6.56 15.87
CA GLN A 534 -33.55 -7.22 14.83
C GLN A 534 -33.32 -8.74 14.76
N ASN A 535 -32.21 -9.25 15.31
CA ASN A 535 -31.86 -10.68 15.23
C ASN A 535 -31.91 -11.41 16.57
N VAL A 536 -31.88 -10.67 17.67
CA VAL A 536 -31.75 -11.25 19.02
C VAL A 536 -32.91 -10.79 19.89
N SER A 537 -33.52 -11.74 20.61
CA SER A 537 -34.59 -11.45 21.55
C SER A 537 -34.15 -10.45 22.62
N HIS A 538 -35.01 -9.48 22.94
CA HIS A 538 -34.69 -8.37 23.83
C HIS A 538 -34.12 -8.77 25.20
N ASP A 539 -34.59 -9.89 25.75
CA ASP A 539 -34.14 -10.44 27.03
C ASP A 539 -32.67 -10.92 27.00
N LYS A 540 -32.12 -11.21 25.81
CA LYS A 540 -30.77 -11.80 25.65
C LYS A 540 -29.72 -10.82 25.13
N ILE A 541 -30.12 -9.63 24.69
CA ILE A 541 -29.21 -8.65 24.07
C ILE A 541 -28.06 -8.28 25.00
N HIS A 542 -28.35 -8.06 26.28
CA HIS A 542 -27.34 -7.67 27.27
C HIS A 542 -26.21 -8.70 27.40
N LEU A 543 -26.46 -9.97 27.05
CA LEU A 543 -25.44 -11.02 27.05
C LEU A 543 -24.46 -10.90 25.89
N LEU A 544 -24.82 -10.21 24.81
CA LEU A 544 -23.99 -10.06 23.60
C LEU A 544 -23.31 -8.69 23.50
N LEU A 545 -23.54 -7.76 24.44
CA LEU A 545 -22.92 -6.43 24.41
C LEU A 545 -21.48 -6.40 24.94
N ARG A 546 -21.02 -7.49 25.58
CA ARG A 546 -19.62 -7.65 25.99
C ARG A 546 -18.89 -8.60 25.05
N LYS A 547 -17.56 -8.59 25.13
CA LYS A 547 -16.71 -9.50 24.37
C LYS A 547 -17.13 -10.94 24.67
N GLY A 548 -17.49 -11.70 23.64
CA GLY A 548 -17.77 -13.12 23.78
C GLY A 548 -16.54 -13.87 24.27
N ILE A 549 -16.75 -14.94 25.02
CA ILE A 549 -15.68 -15.77 25.57
C ILE A 549 -15.57 -17.03 24.73
N TYR A 550 -14.45 -17.20 24.03
CA TYR A 550 -14.28 -18.26 23.04
C TYR A 550 -12.99 -19.06 23.26
N PRO A 551 -13.04 -20.41 23.24
CA PRO A 551 -11.89 -21.25 23.57
C PRO A 551 -11.02 -21.50 22.33
N TYR A 552 -10.31 -20.47 21.85
CA TYR A 552 -9.58 -20.49 20.58
C TYR A 552 -8.59 -21.67 20.44
N GLU A 553 -7.76 -21.91 21.45
CA GLU A 553 -6.75 -22.99 21.42
C GLU A 553 -7.35 -24.38 21.57
N TYR A 554 -8.51 -24.47 22.23
CA TYR A 554 -9.24 -25.72 22.30
C TYR A 554 -9.81 -26.11 20.94
N VAL A 555 -10.27 -25.16 20.11
CA VAL A 555 -10.89 -25.47 18.81
C VAL A 555 -9.82 -25.64 17.72
N ASP A 556 -9.16 -26.80 17.75
CA ASP A 556 -8.08 -27.19 16.83
C ASP A 556 -8.53 -28.06 15.64
N THR A 557 -9.73 -28.64 15.73
CA THR A 557 -10.26 -29.63 14.79
C THR A 557 -11.76 -29.45 14.58
N PHE A 558 -12.26 -29.77 13.38
CA PHE A 558 -13.68 -29.64 13.05
C PHE A 558 -14.59 -30.58 13.87
N GLN A 559 -14.04 -31.68 14.39
CA GLN A 559 -14.78 -32.66 15.18
C GLN A 559 -15.28 -32.06 16.52
N LYS A 560 -14.53 -31.12 17.10
CA LYS A 560 -14.89 -30.45 18.36
C LYS A 560 -16.19 -29.66 18.28
N PHE A 561 -16.58 -29.21 17.09
CA PHE A 561 -17.88 -28.54 16.90
C PHE A 561 -19.09 -29.47 17.16
N SER A 562 -18.90 -30.79 17.16
CA SER A 562 -19.94 -31.77 17.48
C SER A 562 -20.08 -32.02 18.99
N GLU A 563 -19.22 -31.45 19.82
CA GLU A 563 -19.31 -31.57 21.28
C GLU A 563 -20.58 -30.90 21.80
N ILE A 564 -21.31 -31.59 22.68
CA ILE A 564 -22.63 -31.19 23.17
C ILE A 564 -22.58 -30.45 24.52
N ALA A 565 -21.38 -30.14 25.01
CA ALA A 565 -21.16 -29.47 26.29
C ALA A 565 -20.20 -28.29 26.11
N LEU A 566 -20.36 -27.27 26.95
CA LEU A 566 -19.39 -26.17 27.03
C LEU A 566 -18.06 -26.73 27.59
N PRO A 567 -16.91 -26.45 26.95
CA PRO A 567 -15.61 -26.89 27.44
C PRO A 567 -15.33 -26.43 28.88
N PRO A 568 -14.50 -27.15 29.65
CA PRO A 568 -14.12 -26.72 31.00
C PRO A 568 -13.33 -25.41 30.96
N ALA A 569 -13.32 -24.64 32.06
CA ALA A 569 -12.60 -23.36 32.13
C ALA A 569 -11.11 -23.46 31.75
N SER A 570 -10.48 -24.60 32.04
CA SER A 570 -9.08 -24.87 31.65
C SER A 570 -8.86 -24.87 30.13
N ALA A 571 -9.89 -25.13 29.33
CA ALA A 571 -9.84 -25.12 27.87
C ALA A 571 -9.87 -23.69 27.26
N PHE A 572 -10.09 -22.66 28.08
CA PHE A 572 -10.10 -21.26 27.65
C PHE A 572 -8.77 -20.54 27.99
N TYR A 573 -7.69 -21.29 28.14
CA TYR A 573 -6.36 -20.71 28.28
C TYR A 573 -5.95 -19.99 26.99
N SER A 574 -5.27 -18.85 27.13
CA SER A 574 -4.69 -18.13 26.00
C SER A 574 -3.18 -18.00 26.18
N THR A 575 -2.43 -18.60 25.26
CA THR A 575 -0.97 -18.49 25.16
C THR A 575 -0.55 -17.06 24.81
N LEU A 576 -1.42 -16.27 24.15
CA LEU A 576 -1.13 -14.86 23.83
C LEU A 576 -1.12 -13.96 25.06
N SER A 577 -1.99 -14.19 26.04
CA SER A 577 -2.00 -13.43 27.30
C SER A 577 -1.28 -14.13 28.44
N GLY A 578 -1.01 -15.43 28.33
CA GLY A 578 -0.46 -16.25 29.41
C GLY A 578 -1.45 -16.49 30.55
N GLU A 579 -2.75 -16.29 30.31
CA GLU A 579 -3.78 -16.26 31.34
C GLU A 579 -4.90 -17.27 31.06
N HIS A 580 -5.46 -17.83 32.13
CA HIS A 580 -6.72 -18.56 32.08
C HIS A 580 -7.90 -17.59 32.06
N VAL A 581 -9.04 -18.05 31.54
CA VAL A 581 -10.31 -17.32 31.65
C VAL A 581 -10.63 -16.99 33.11
N SER A 582 -11.10 -15.77 33.35
CA SER A 582 -11.55 -15.37 34.69
C SER A 582 -12.82 -16.14 35.10
N ALA A 583 -13.06 -16.29 36.40
CA ALA A 583 -14.26 -16.96 36.90
C ALA A 583 -15.54 -16.25 36.44
N GLU A 584 -15.52 -14.91 36.35
CA GLU A 584 -16.63 -14.10 35.86
C GLU A 584 -16.89 -14.33 34.37
N ASP A 585 -15.84 -14.35 33.54
CA ASP A 585 -15.96 -14.58 32.10
C ASP A 585 -16.45 -16.00 31.78
N TYR A 586 -15.98 -17.00 32.52
CA TYR A 586 -16.44 -18.37 32.33
C TYR A 586 -17.90 -18.55 32.76
N GLU A 587 -18.32 -17.90 33.85
CA GLU A 587 -19.73 -17.91 34.27
C GLU A 587 -20.62 -17.19 33.25
N HIS A 588 -20.11 -16.10 32.65
CA HIS A 588 -20.79 -15.44 31.54
C HIS A 588 -20.96 -16.38 30.33
N ALA A 589 -19.93 -17.15 29.96
CA ALA A 589 -20.03 -18.14 28.87
C ALA A 589 -21.11 -19.22 29.16
N LYS A 590 -21.22 -19.69 30.41
CA LYS A 590 -22.31 -20.61 30.81
C LYS A 590 -23.68 -19.96 30.69
N ASN A 591 -23.82 -18.71 31.13
CA ASN A 591 -25.06 -17.95 31.03
C ASN A 591 -25.51 -17.81 29.57
N VAL A 592 -24.58 -17.51 28.65
CA VAL A 592 -24.85 -17.49 27.20
C VAL A 592 -25.29 -18.87 26.71
N TRP A 593 -24.55 -19.93 27.06
CA TRP A 593 -24.88 -21.31 26.67
C TRP A 593 -26.30 -21.70 27.08
N THR A 594 -26.68 -21.43 28.33
CA THR A 594 -28.01 -21.74 28.86
C THR A 594 -29.10 -20.85 28.28
N ALA A 595 -28.89 -19.52 28.23
CA ALA A 595 -29.91 -18.57 27.77
C ALA A 595 -30.25 -18.76 26.29
N PHE A 596 -29.27 -19.09 25.46
CA PHE A 596 -29.47 -19.36 24.03
C PHE A 596 -29.84 -20.82 23.73
N LYS A 597 -29.92 -21.69 24.75
CA LYS A 597 -30.27 -23.12 24.63
C LYS A 597 -29.36 -23.85 23.63
N ILE A 598 -28.07 -23.58 23.73
CA ILE A 598 -27.04 -24.07 22.81
C ILE A 598 -26.86 -25.57 22.99
N LYS A 599 -26.89 -26.31 21.88
CA LYS A 599 -26.81 -27.78 21.86
C LYS A 599 -25.43 -28.32 21.53
N SER A 600 -24.58 -27.52 20.90
CA SER A 600 -23.23 -27.92 20.53
C SER A 600 -22.25 -26.76 20.53
N LEU A 601 -20.97 -27.07 20.64
CA LEU A 601 -19.89 -26.09 20.51
C LEU A 601 -19.91 -25.42 19.13
N GLY A 602 -20.42 -26.11 18.11
CA GLY A 602 -20.73 -25.53 16.81
C GLY A 602 -21.77 -24.41 16.89
N GLU A 603 -22.92 -24.64 17.52
CA GLU A 603 -23.93 -23.58 17.69
C GLU A 603 -23.40 -22.40 18.52
N TYR A 604 -22.52 -22.67 19.51
CA TYR A 604 -21.81 -21.63 20.25
C TYR A 604 -20.89 -20.79 19.36
N HIS A 605 -20.11 -21.44 18.50
CA HIS A 605 -19.28 -20.79 17.50
C HIS A 605 -20.09 -19.93 16.53
N ASP A 606 -21.21 -20.45 16.03
CA ASP A 606 -22.07 -19.74 15.08
C ASP A 606 -22.65 -18.47 15.73
N LEU A 607 -23.08 -18.55 16.99
CA LEU A 607 -23.53 -17.38 17.74
C LEU A 607 -22.40 -16.38 17.99
N TYR A 608 -21.20 -16.86 18.29
CA TYR A 608 -20.02 -16.03 18.53
C TYR A 608 -19.70 -15.14 17.33
N VAL A 609 -19.46 -15.75 16.16
CA VAL A 609 -19.13 -15.01 14.93
C VAL A 609 -20.30 -14.15 14.45
N ALA A 610 -21.55 -14.60 14.65
CA ALA A 610 -22.73 -13.80 14.33
C ALA A 610 -22.83 -12.54 15.21
N SER A 611 -22.52 -12.65 16.51
CA SER A 611 -22.57 -11.53 17.44
C SER A 611 -21.57 -10.44 17.08
N ASP A 612 -20.33 -10.80 16.75
CA ASP A 612 -19.29 -9.84 16.34
C ASP A 612 -19.67 -9.11 15.04
N VAL A 613 -20.24 -9.81 14.06
CA VAL A 613 -20.75 -9.21 12.82
C VAL A 613 -21.89 -8.23 13.07
N LEU A 614 -22.85 -8.58 13.92
CA LEU A 614 -23.99 -7.71 14.24
C LEU A 614 -23.54 -6.45 14.99
N LEU A 615 -22.64 -6.59 15.96
CA LEU A 615 -22.04 -5.49 16.70
C LEU A 615 -21.21 -4.57 15.79
N LEU A 616 -20.40 -5.15 14.91
CA LEU A 616 -19.64 -4.40 13.91
C LEU A 616 -20.57 -3.59 13.00
N ALA A 617 -21.68 -4.18 12.55
CA ALA A 617 -22.67 -3.49 11.74
C ALA A 617 -23.30 -2.30 12.49
N ASP A 618 -23.69 -2.47 13.76
CA ASP A 618 -24.20 -1.36 14.58
C ASP A 618 -23.14 -0.27 14.79
N VAL A 619 -21.91 -0.62 15.14
CA VAL A 619 -20.80 0.32 15.32
C VAL A 619 -20.54 1.14 14.06
N PHE A 620 -20.40 0.48 12.91
CA PHE A 620 -20.05 1.16 11.68
C PHE A 620 -21.23 1.92 11.07
N GLU A 621 -22.48 1.45 11.17
CA GLU A 621 -23.65 2.23 10.76
C GLU A 621 -23.82 3.50 11.59
N ASN A 622 -23.54 3.46 12.90
CA ASN A 622 -23.56 4.66 13.73
C ASN A 622 -22.42 5.61 13.36
N PHE A 623 -21.22 5.09 13.09
CA PHE A 623 -20.12 5.90 12.54
C PHE A 623 -20.51 6.56 11.20
N ARG A 624 -21.15 5.83 10.28
CA ARG A 624 -21.67 6.38 9.02
C ARG A 624 -22.68 7.49 9.26
N LYS A 625 -23.63 7.33 10.20
CA LYS A 625 -24.60 8.37 10.57
C LYS A 625 -23.91 9.62 11.09
N ILE A 626 -22.89 9.48 11.96
CA ILE A 626 -22.12 10.61 12.50
C ILE A 626 -21.39 11.35 11.37
N CYS A 627 -20.71 10.64 10.47
CA CYS A 627 -20.00 11.22 9.35
C CYS A 627 -20.94 11.92 8.35
N LEU A 628 -22.08 11.31 8.03
CA LEU A 628 -23.10 11.94 7.18
C LEU A 628 -23.70 13.19 7.85
N LYS A 629 -23.90 13.17 9.16
CA LYS A 629 -24.42 14.34 9.90
C LYS A 629 -23.41 15.49 9.95
N ASN A 630 -22.15 15.20 10.24
CA ASN A 630 -21.14 16.22 10.52
C ASN A 630 -20.39 16.69 9.27
N TYR A 631 -20.16 15.79 8.31
CA TYR A 631 -19.34 16.04 7.12
C TYR A 631 -20.16 15.97 5.81
N GLU A 632 -21.40 15.45 5.86
CA GLU A 632 -22.20 15.08 4.68
C GLU A 632 -21.42 14.16 3.73
N LEU A 633 -20.59 13.28 4.29
CA LEU A 633 -19.81 12.27 3.57
C LEU A 633 -20.04 10.90 4.19
N ASP A 634 -20.24 9.89 3.35
CA ASP A 634 -20.36 8.51 3.80
C ASP A 634 -18.99 7.82 3.78
N PRO A 635 -18.45 7.38 4.94
CA PRO A 635 -17.14 6.74 5.02
C PRO A 635 -17.09 5.41 4.26
N ALA A 636 -18.24 4.80 3.93
CA ALA A 636 -18.30 3.60 3.10
C ALA A 636 -17.81 3.80 1.65
N HIS A 637 -17.61 5.04 1.20
CA HIS A 637 -16.97 5.35 -0.08
C HIS A 637 -15.43 5.36 -0.03
N LEU A 638 -14.88 5.44 1.18
CA LEU A 638 -13.50 5.72 1.50
C LEU A 638 -12.85 4.49 2.15
N ILE A 639 -11.54 4.56 2.38
CA ILE A 639 -10.77 3.39 2.86
C ILE A 639 -10.15 3.64 4.24
N THR A 640 -9.88 4.90 4.60
CA THR A 640 -9.18 5.25 5.86
C THR A 640 -9.67 6.55 6.48
N SER A 641 -9.46 6.74 7.79
CA SER A 641 -9.73 8.00 8.48
C SER A 641 -9.00 9.22 7.88
N PRO A 642 -7.69 9.15 7.52
CA PRO A 642 -7.03 10.25 6.81
C PRO A 642 -7.71 10.62 5.48
N SER A 643 -8.17 9.62 4.71
CA SER A 643 -8.87 9.89 3.44
C SER A 643 -10.21 10.59 3.67
N LEU A 644 -10.94 10.22 4.73
CA LEU A 644 -12.18 10.89 5.14
C LEU A 644 -11.92 12.31 5.61
N ALA A 645 -10.94 12.51 6.49
CA ALA A 645 -10.57 13.82 7.01
C ALA A 645 -10.15 14.78 5.87
N TRP A 646 -9.41 14.29 4.88
CA TRP A 646 -9.01 15.08 3.72
C TRP A 646 -10.20 15.52 2.86
N GLN A 647 -11.13 14.60 2.55
CA GLN A 647 -12.33 14.96 1.80
C GLN A 647 -13.27 15.89 2.58
N ALA A 648 -13.41 15.64 3.89
CA ALA A 648 -14.21 16.50 4.77
C ALA A 648 -13.61 17.92 4.83
N CYS A 649 -12.28 18.04 4.99
CA CYS A 649 -11.58 19.32 5.01
C CYS A 649 -11.84 20.12 3.72
N LEU A 650 -11.61 19.52 2.54
CA LEU A 650 -11.83 20.19 1.26
C LEU A 650 -13.30 20.59 1.05
N LYS A 651 -14.24 19.76 1.53
CA LYS A 651 -15.67 20.02 1.39
C LYS A 651 -16.15 21.13 2.32
N MET A 652 -15.72 21.10 3.58
CA MET A 652 -16.17 22.05 4.60
C MET A 652 -15.52 23.43 4.41
N SER A 653 -14.23 23.47 4.09
CA SER A 653 -13.52 24.73 3.83
C SER A 653 -13.93 25.39 2.52
N GLN A 654 -14.25 24.57 1.50
CA GLN A 654 -14.46 25.02 0.11
C GLN A 654 -13.30 25.84 -0.47
N GLN A 655 -12.14 25.83 0.20
CA GLN A 655 -10.97 26.60 -0.18
C GLN A 655 -10.21 25.86 -1.29
N PRO A 656 -10.01 26.47 -2.47
CA PRO A 656 -9.12 25.90 -3.47
C PRO A 656 -7.68 26.00 -2.99
N LEU A 657 -6.97 24.87 -2.98
CA LEU A 657 -5.56 24.79 -2.64
C LEU A 657 -4.72 24.72 -3.92
N GLU A 658 -3.80 25.65 -4.11
CA GLU A 658 -2.84 25.57 -5.20
C GLU A 658 -1.74 24.55 -4.87
N LEU A 659 -1.47 23.65 -5.80
CA LEU A 659 -0.37 22.70 -5.73
C LEU A 659 0.84 23.26 -6.47
N PHE A 660 2.04 22.98 -5.96
CA PHE A 660 3.28 23.36 -6.64
C PHE A 660 3.35 22.74 -8.04
N THR A 661 3.59 23.58 -9.04
CA THR A 661 3.90 23.16 -10.42
C THR A 661 5.41 23.09 -10.67
N CYS A 662 6.21 23.69 -9.76
CA CYS A 662 7.66 23.72 -9.76
C CYS A 662 8.20 22.72 -8.72
N ILE A 663 9.12 21.84 -9.13
CA ILE A 663 9.75 20.88 -8.21
C ILE A 663 10.62 21.60 -7.17
N ASP A 664 11.26 22.71 -7.53
CA ASP A 664 12.20 23.40 -6.66
C ASP A 664 11.48 23.98 -5.44
N MET A 665 10.28 24.53 -5.63
CA MET A 665 9.41 24.96 -4.51
C MET A 665 9.00 23.78 -3.64
N HIS A 666 8.62 22.65 -4.25
CA HIS A 666 8.23 21.46 -3.51
C HIS A 666 9.37 20.93 -2.62
N LEU A 667 10.58 20.80 -3.19
CA LEU A 667 11.77 20.35 -2.48
C LEU A 667 12.20 21.34 -1.40
N PHE A 668 12.11 22.64 -1.66
CA PHE A 668 12.38 23.69 -0.68
C PHE A 668 11.49 23.53 0.56
N ILE A 669 10.18 23.36 0.36
CA ILE A 669 9.24 23.12 1.46
C ILE A 669 9.49 21.77 2.14
N GLU A 670 9.70 20.70 1.37
CA GLU A 670 9.97 19.36 1.93
C GLU A 670 11.23 19.36 2.82
N LYS A 671 12.29 20.06 2.41
CA LYS A 671 13.51 20.28 3.20
C LYS A 671 13.23 21.06 4.49
N GLY A 672 12.23 21.93 4.50
CA GLY A 672 11.79 22.71 5.65
C GLY A 672 10.91 21.96 6.65
N ILE A 673 10.24 20.87 6.24
CA ILE A 673 9.32 20.13 7.13
C ILE A 673 10.08 19.51 8.33
N ARG A 674 9.56 19.74 9.53
CA ARG A 674 10.05 19.17 10.80
C ARG A 674 8.90 18.47 11.52
N GLY A 675 9.23 17.42 12.28
CA GLY A 675 8.30 16.78 13.20
C GLY A 675 8.19 17.56 14.52
N GLY A 676 7.44 17.01 15.47
CA GLY A 676 7.42 17.54 16.83
C GLY A 676 8.81 17.47 17.47
N ILE A 677 9.21 18.53 18.16
CA ILE A 677 10.47 18.55 18.92
C ILE A 677 10.30 17.63 20.12
N SER A 678 11.15 16.61 20.22
CA SER A 678 11.23 15.72 21.38
C SER A 678 12.63 15.81 21.96
N THR A 679 12.74 16.24 23.22
CA THR A 679 14.02 16.49 23.87
C THR A 679 14.18 15.62 25.11
N ILE A 680 15.25 14.82 25.14
CA ILE A 680 15.63 14.03 26.32
C ILE A 680 16.51 14.92 27.20
N CYS A 681 15.93 15.46 28.27
CA CYS A 681 16.65 16.26 29.25
C CYS A 681 17.41 15.36 30.23
N LYS A 682 18.66 15.71 30.60
CA LYS A 682 19.44 14.97 31.62
C LYS A 682 19.01 15.23 33.07
N ARG A 683 17.95 16.00 33.30
CA ARG A 683 17.53 16.43 34.64
C ARG A 683 16.59 15.40 35.25
N TYR A 684 17.03 14.73 36.31
CA TYR A 684 16.16 13.89 37.14
C TYR A 684 15.39 14.77 38.14
N ALA A 685 14.06 14.73 38.08
CA ALA A 685 13.19 15.35 39.07
C ALA A 685 12.30 14.27 39.70
N ARG A 686 12.25 14.25 41.03
CA ARG A 686 11.35 13.41 41.81
C ARG A 686 10.47 14.32 42.67
N ALA A 687 9.16 14.12 42.59
CA ALA A 687 8.23 14.81 43.45
C ALA A 687 8.43 14.39 44.91
N ASN A 688 8.32 15.33 45.83
CA ASN A 688 8.35 15.11 47.27
C ASN A 688 7.29 16.01 47.89
N ASN A 689 6.06 15.53 48.04
CA ASN A 689 4.99 16.32 48.64
C ASN A 689 4.07 15.44 49.46
N LYS A 690 3.33 16.07 50.39
CA LYS A 690 2.49 15.41 51.41
C LYS A 690 1.39 14.48 50.86
N TYR A 691 1.13 14.46 49.56
CA TYR A 691 0.13 13.62 48.93
C TYR A 691 0.70 12.29 48.39
N LEU A 692 2.02 12.09 48.47
CA LEU A 692 2.69 10.87 48.01
C LEU A 692 2.95 9.91 49.18
N GLU A 693 2.80 8.61 48.93
CA GLU A 693 3.04 7.56 49.95
C GLU A 693 4.47 7.55 50.49
N ASN A 694 5.44 7.95 49.66
CA ASN A 694 6.86 8.00 49.98
C ASN A 694 7.35 9.42 50.33
N TYR A 695 6.48 10.28 50.87
CA TYR A 695 6.82 11.65 51.28
C TYR A 695 7.86 11.66 52.40
N ASP A 696 8.94 12.42 52.20
CA ASP A 696 9.94 12.68 53.22
C ASP A 696 9.78 14.10 53.77
N PRO A 697 9.35 14.27 55.05
CA PRO A 697 9.18 15.58 55.67
C PRO A 697 10.51 16.30 55.93
N LEU A 698 11.65 15.60 55.90
CA LEU A 698 12.99 16.19 56.06
C LEU A 698 13.53 16.77 54.76
N SER A 699 12.96 16.38 53.62
CA SER A 699 13.33 16.87 52.30
C SER A 699 12.43 18.04 51.85
N PRO A 700 12.93 18.98 51.01
CA PRO A 700 12.13 20.08 50.49
C PRO A 700 10.89 19.60 49.72
N SER A 701 9.79 20.35 49.84
CA SER A 701 8.57 20.07 49.07
C SER A 701 8.79 20.32 47.57
N LYS A 702 8.51 19.31 46.74
CA LYS A 702 8.62 19.34 45.28
C LYS A 702 7.36 18.79 44.63
N TYR A 703 6.82 19.57 43.69
CA TYR A 703 5.68 19.21 42.87
C TYR A 703 6.11 19.10 41.41
N ILE A 704 5.51 18.17 40.68
CA ILE A 704 5.67 18.03 39.23
C ILE A 704 4.30 18.28 38.62
N ILE A 705 4.24 19.12 37.59
CA ILE A 705 3.03 19.40 36.83
C ILE A 705 3.19 18.81 35.44
N TYR A 706 2.15 18.10 34.98
CA TYR A 706 2.04 17.67 33.59
C TYR A 706 1.14 18.64 32.85
N LEU A 707 1.65 19.24 31.79
CA LEU A 707 0.90 20.15 30.91
C LEU A 707 0.85 19.52 29.52
N ASP A 708 -0.35 19.44 28.97
CA ASP A 708 -0.60 18.91 27.64
C ASP A 708 -1.45 19.91 26.86
N ALA A 709 -1.06 20.19 25.62
CA ALA A 709 -1.77 21.11 24.77
C ALA A 709 -2.96 20.38 24.11
N ASN A 710 -4.17 20.76 24.49
CA ASN A 710 -5.39 20.23 23.88
C ASN A 710 -5.42 20.54 22.37
N ASN A 711 -5.29 19.50 21.54
CA ASN A 711 -5.36 19.61 20.07
C ASN A 711 -4.38 20.63 19.46
N LEU A 712 -3.09 20.53 19.81
CA LEU A 712 -2.03 21.43 19.35
C LEU A 712 -2.05 21.70 17.83
N TYR A 713 -2.10 20.64 17.01
CA TYR A 713 -2.11 20.79 15.56
C TYR A 713 -3.42 21.38 15.04
N GLY A 714 -4.56 21.06 15.65
CA GLY A 714 -5.84 21.67 15.26
C GLY A 714 -5.87 23.17 15.55
N TRP A 715 -5.29 23.61 16.67
CA TRP A 715 -5.11 25.04 16.95
C TRP A 715 -4.19 25.69 15.91
N ALA A 716 -3.05 25.08 15.59
CA ALA A 716 -2.14 25.58 14.56
C ALA A 716 -2.82 25.66 13.18
N MET A 717 -3.63 24.67 12.82
CA MET A 717 -4.41 24.64 11.57
C MET A 717 -5.55 25.68 11.52
N SER A 718 -5.92 26.27 12.66
CA SER A 718 -6.90 27.36 12.70
C SER A 718 -6.28 28.75 12.52
N GLN A 719 -4.95 28.85 12.48
CA GLN A 719 -4.24 30.10 12.19
C GLN A 719 -4.19 30.37 10.68
N ALA A 720 -3.72 31.56 10.30
CA ALA A 720 -3.48 31.90 8.90
C ALA A 720 -2.43 30.94 8.29
N LEU A 721 -2.80 30.26 7.20
CA LEU A 721 -1.94 29.29 6.50
C LEU A 721 -1.90 29.57 5.00
N PRO A 722 -0.76 29.30 4.33
CA PRO A 722 -0.63 29.53 2.90
C PRO A 722 -1.47 28.50 2.12
N TYR A 723 -2.20 28.98 1.10
CA TYR A 723 -3.05 28.13 0.26
C TYR A 723 -2.85 28.35 -1.26
N GLY A 724 -2.18 29.41 -1.70
CA GLY A 724 -1.96 29.69 -3.11
C GLY A 724 -1.16 30.97 -3.41
N ASP A 725 -1.06 31.29 -4.70
CA ASP A 725 -0.23 32.34 -5.29
C ASP A 725 1.28 32.19 -5.04
N PHE A 726 1.76 30.94 -5.01
CA PHE A 726 3.16 30.62 -4.71
C PHE A 726 4.13 31.16 -5.77
N LYS A 727 5.05 32.04 -5.36
CA LYS A 727 6.01 32.70 -6.26
C LYS A 727 7.37 32.80 -5.58
N TRP A 728 8.42 32.65 -6.39
CA TRP A 728 9.76 33.05 -5.98
C TRP A 728 9.88 34.57 -5.98
N ILE A 729 10.53 35.13 -4.96
CA ILE A 729 10.81 36.56 -4.82
C ILE A 729 12.33 36.73 -4.77
N SER A 730 12.86 37.82 -5.33
CA SER A 730 14.29 38.10 -5.28
C SER A 730 14.74 38.31 -3.82
N PRO A 731 15.83 37.69 -3.37
CA PRO A 731 16.36 37.90 -2.01
C PRO A 731 16.63 39.37 -1.68
N ASP A 732 17.04 40.17 -2.68
CA ASP A 732 17.36 41.61 -2.52
C ASP A 732 16.13 42.49 -2.17
N THR A 733 14.94 41.89 -2.13
CA THR A 733 13.68 42.61 -1.83
C THR A 733 13.57 42.94 -0.35
N PHE A 734 14.19 42.16 0.54
CA PHE A 734 14.01 42.28 1.98
C PHE A 734 15.33 42.50 2.71
N ASN A 735 15.32 43.37 3.72
CA ASN A 735 16.39 43.48 4.71
C ASN A 735 15.98 42.85 6.06
N LYS A 736 16.94 42.74 6.99
CA LYS A 736 16.75 42.10 8.30
C LYS A 736 15.64 42.77 9.11
N GLU A 737 15.60 44.10 9.16
CA GLU A 737 14.59 44.85 9.92
C GLU A 737 13.17 44.61 9.37
N GLN A 738 13.04 44.54 8.04
CA GLN A 738 11.77 44.22 7.39
C GLN A 738 11.30 42.81 7.73
N ILE A 739 12.17 41.81 7.67
CA ILE A 739 11.82 40.42 8.02
C ILE A 739 11.35 40.33 9.48
N LEU A 740 12.08 40.95 10.41
CA LEU A 740 11.75 40.90 11.84
C LEU A 740 10.49 41.69 12.23
N SER A 741 10.02 42.60 11.38
CA SER A 741 8.80 43.40 11.61
C SER A 741 7.55 42.84 10.93
N MET A 742 7.67 41.72 10.20
CA MET A 742 6.52 41.09 9.54
C MET A 742 5.51 40.54 10.55
N HIS A 743 4.23 40.77 10.30
CA HIS A 743 3.15 40.26 11.13
C HIS A 743 2.74 38.85 10.69
N GLU A 744 2.53 37.96 11.65
CA GLU A 744 2.18 36.54 11.42
C GLU A 744 0.85 36.34 10.67
N ASN A 745 -0.09 37.28 10.81
CA ASN A 745 -1.40 37.26 10.14
C ASN A 745 -1.47 38.19 8.92
N SER A 746 -0.35 38.45 8.26
CA SER A 746 -0.32 39.23 7.02
C SER A 746 -1.03 38.47 5.89
N GLU A 747 -1.66 39.21 4.96
CA GLU A 747 -2.32 38.62 3.78
C GLU A 747 -1.35 37.82 2.90
N VAL A 748 -0.09 38.26 2.85
CA VAL A 748 1.00 37.58 2.14
C VAL A 748 1.99 37.02 3.15
N GLY A 749 2.19 35.70 3.11
CA GLY A 749 3.20 35.00 3.90
C GLY A 749 4.52 34.86 3.14
N TYR A 750 5.62 34.78 3.88
CA TYR A 750 6.97 34.59 3.35
C TYR A 750 7.66 33.42 4.03
N ILE A 751 8.43 32.64 3.26
CA ILE A 751 9.26 31.56 3.77
C ILE A 751 10.69 31.85 3.33
N PHE A 752 11.62 31.90 4.28
CA PHE A 752 13.00 32.29 4.03
C PHE A 752 13.94 31.12 4.28
N GLU A 753 14.99 31.04 3.45
CA GLU A 753 16.21 30.29 3.78
C GLU A 753 17.26 31.34 4.17
N VAL A 754 17.79 31.20 5.38
CA VAL A 754 18.67 32.20 6.01
C VAL A 754 19.83 31.51 6.70
N ASP A 755 20.97 32.21 6.74
CA ASP A 755 22.07 31.87 7.63
C ASP A 755 21.80 32.46 9.01
N LEU A 756 21.88 31.61 10.05
CA LEU A 756 21.66 32.03 11.43
C LEU A 756 23.00 32.09 12.18
N GLU A 757 23.28 33.23 12.81
CA GLU A 757 24.34 33.34 13.81
C GLU A 757 23.78 32.91 15.18
N TYR A 758 24.42 31.92 15.81
CA TYR A 758 24.01 31.43 17.12
C TYR A 758 25.07 31.67 18.21
N PRO A 759 24.94 32.78 18.98
CA PRO A 759 25.96 33.21 19.95
C PRO A 759 26.28 32.15 21.01
N THR A 760 27.56 31.99 21.33
CA THR A 760 28.06 30.93 22.23
C THR A 760 27.55 31.07 23.66
N GLU A 761 27.28 32.28 24.12
CA GLU A 761 26.69 32.57 25.42
C GLU A 761 25.28 31.97 25.61
N LEU A 762 24.55 31.71 24.52
CA LEU A 762 23.19 31.13 24.57
C LEU A 762 23.20 29.60 24.58
N HIS A 763 24.32 28.95 24.25
CA HIS A 763 24.38 27.49 24.06
C HIS A 763 24.01 26.73 25.34
N ASN A 764 24.51 27.19 26.50
CA ASN A 764 24.18 26.58 27.79
C ASN A 764 22.74 26.86 28.21
N LEU A 765 22.19 28.02 27.86
CA LEU A 765 20.82 28.40 28.22
C LEU A 765 19.79 27.57 27.46
N HIS A 766 20.02 27.33 26.17
CA HIS A 766 19.10 26.57 25.31
C HIS A 766 19.50 25.11 25.12
N SER A 767 20.40 24.57 25.97
CA SER A 767 20.85 23.18 25.86
C SER A 767 19.70 22.16 25.90
N ASP A 768 18.63 22.52 26.62
CA ASP A 768 17.44 21.68 26.81
C ASP A 768 16.35 21.95 25.75
N TYR A 769 16.50 23.00 24.91
CA TYR A 769 15.56 23.35 23.84
C TYR A 769 16.24 24.13 22.71
N PRO A 770 16.91 23.46 21.76
CA PRO A 770 17.58 24.14 20.65
C PRO A 770 16.55 24.79 19.70
N LEU A 771 16.71 26.09 19.42
CA LEU A 771 15.72 26.92 18.72
C LEU A 771 15.71 26.77 17.18
N ALA A 772 16.71 26.11 16.59
CA ALA A 772 16.81 25.90 15.14
C ALA A 772 17.54 24.58 14.81
N PRO A 773 16.96 23.40 15.11
CA PRO A 773 17.63 22.13 14.86
C PRO A 773 17.75 21.84 13.35
N GLU A 774 18.97 21.55 12.91
CA GLU A 774 19.26 21.13 11.54
C GLU A 774 19.09 19.62 11.35
N LYS A 775 18.55 19.24 10.18
CA LYS A 775 18.50 17.83 9.76
C LYS A 775 19.75 17.52 8.93
N LEU A 776 20.77 16.96 9.57
CA LEU A 776 22.01 16.58 8.90
C LEU A 776 22.05 15.09 8.59
N LEU A 777 22.42 14.74 7.36
CA LEU A 777 22.77 13.37 6.97
C LEU A 777 24.24 13.14 7.32
N ILE A 778 24.50 12.52 8.47
CA ILE A 778 25.86 12.11 8.84
C ILE A 778 26.26 10.93 7.94
N LYS A 779 27.11 11.20 6.95
CA LYS A 779 27.77 10.13 6.20
C LYS A 779 28.67 9.38 7.18
N LYS A 780 28.54 8.05 7.28
CA LYS A 780 29.52 7.24 8.00
C LYS A 780 30.89 7.54 7.40
N ILE A 781 31.81 8.02 8.24
CA ILE A 781 33.23 8.20 7.92
C ILE A 781 33.86 6.82 7.75
#